data_AF-A0AAN7TTV3-F1
#
_entry.id   AF-A0AAN7TTV3-F1
#
_cell.length_a   1.000
_cell.length_b   1.000
_cell.length_c   1.000
_cell.angle_alpha   90.00
_cell.angle_beta   90.00
_cell.angle_gamma   90.00
#
_symmetry.space_group_name_H-M   'P 1'
#
loop_
_entity.id
_entity.type
_entity.pdbx_description
1 polymer ?
#
loop_
_entity_poly.entity_id
_entity_poly.type
_entity_poly.pdbx_seq_one_letter_code
_entity_poly.pdbx_strand_id
1 'polypeptide(L)'
;MIKRNNSFFIIFIICLVYVIGLSESRTPMEDTQREAAMRLCKDLIGSDCEDPCADKYDDIQIFTCKLDVDSTIERYVIDTINLVEFYGWKPKPEITLDTEQFRKFNRLTKLSIAKEVTFKGIWEKFLIEYKDGLELYIGDQNEKIPEGITMPRKLWKVTFERISVPMVPNMFNITSDLEFLQIDAISNNGVNIYPARHPEPKKLKTFIGVYTYFSNFFPYPSYALQFCETIRLKVINDYSVTNYKDFRLPVLSNLKYLKELAYEFQNSRFTAQVFTFDYALSTNKALKTLIIRNRGMRMTRDLDLSKIAPGASITIDDSCDEFLQCGQEPCLKLPTDSTLYINKCNFTLSKIDFTGAKSVTIIGNNIVQNLPNSKIDYPSLNYFSLGNSFTGSIPNEYCQMKAGVLKVGGNKLTGSVPSCFSCVGGSNDATKFLFPNDYSDGFIDGSAPTTCESFEVFKNHSKIAKTDGSSKITVFGQDFGWGYQTKSGSASINILIPNKKLELVIPKGVGTNIKYVAGFGDGFKLDNEFTFSYEEPVIHAYSFSKTPTGEFFVISGDGFDYTGINSVTIKGVGKTTTYDGPSAIVGSTYGDILLPIDVVLDNGLIEKQQFTVTVVVGGQTTEKTFTYYDKLEIEVDGIQLHTVGGVQKFKGQFADVDAKLVTVHINGVPCDIIKYQESLVEISYPAVPGASHYPIRLVVGGLNVEAMVEYVELPTQRPKFDPKDGWMPTGSSSTLLPSFFLSFIIISSLLIIQSF
;
A
#
# COMPACT_ATOMS: atom_id res chain seq x y z
N MET A 1 10.46 14.75 90.70
CA MET A 1 9.80 15.87 90.01
C MET A 1 10.89 16.52 89.15
N ILE A 2 10.98 16.29 87.84
CA ILE A 2 10.19 16.90 86.77
C ILE A 2 10.39 15.97 85.56
N LYS A 3 9.35 15.26 85.14
CA LYS A 3 9.24 14.62 83.82
C LYS A 3 7.85 14.95 83.31
N ARG A 4 7.62 16.24 83.06
CA ARG A 4 6.33 16.76 82.62
C ARG A 4 6.54 18.05 81.86
N ASN A 5 7.21 17.97 80.71
CA ASN A 5 7.22 19.06 79.72
C ASN A 5 7.24 18.62 78.25
N ASN A 6 7.17 17.31 77.94
CA ASN A 6 7.11 16.82 76.55
C ASN A 6 5.70 16.45 76.07
N SER A 7 4.70 16.27 76.93
CA SER A 7 3.35 15.90 76.47
C SER A 7 2.56 17.07 75.88
N PHE A 8 2.77 18.31 76.33
CA PHE A 8 2.02 19.45 75.79
C PHE A 8 2.49 19.87 74.39
N PHE A 9 3.79 19.77 74.10
CA PHE A 9 4.33 20.11 72.78
C PHE A 9 4.00 19.02 71.73
N ILE A 10 3.99 17.75 72.13
CA ILE A 10 3.62 16.63 71.26
C ILE A 10 2.11 16.60 71.00
N ILE A 11 1.26 16.91 71.99
CA ILE A 11 -0.20 17.00 71.77
C ILE A 11 -0.55 18.22 70.91
N PHE A 12 0.17 19.34 71.03
CA PHE A 12 -0.06 20.50 70.16
C PHE A 12 0.38 20.23 68.72
N ILE A 13 1.51 19.54 68.49
CA ILE A 13 1.95 19.15 67.14
C ILE A 13 1.07 18.04 66.55
N ILE A 14 0.61 17.06 67.35
CA ILE A 14 -0.33 16.03 66.88
C ILE A 14 -1.69 16.65 66.56
N CYS A 15 -2.20 17.61 67.36
CA CYS A 15 -3.41 18.34 67.00
C CYS A 15 -3.21 19.25 65.78
N LEU A 16 -2.04 19.88 65.60
CA LEU A 16 -1.77 20.67 64.39
C LEU A 16 -1.65 19.77 63.15
N VAL A 17 -1.04 18.58 63.26
CA VAL A 17 -0.96 17.58 62.17
C VAL A 17 -2.30 16.86 61.95
N TYR A 18 -3.17 16.75 62.94
CA TYR A 18 -4.53 16.23 62.78
C TYR A 18 -5.50 17.27 62.23
N VAL A 19 -5.29 18.57 62.52
CA VAL A 19 -6.05 19.69 61.93
C VAL A 19 -5.54 20.03 60.53
N ILE A 20 -4.24 19.90 60.25
CA ILE A 20 -3.68 20.00 58.89
C ILE A 20 -3.92 18.71 58.09
N GLY A 21 -4.03 17.55 58.75
CA GLY A 21 -4.36 16.25 58.14
C GLY A 21 -5.86 15.97 57.95
N LEU A 22 -6.74 16.89 58.39
CA LEU A 22 -8.18 16.87 58.10
C LEU A 22 -8.62 18.02 57.19
N SER A 23 -7.68 18.71 56.55
CA SER A 23 -7.98 19.48 55.35
C SER A 23 -6.98 19.11 54.26
N GLU A 24 -7.15 17.94 53.64
CA GLU A 24 -7.07 17.97 52.17
C GLU A 24 -8.16 18.95 51.75
N SER A 25 -7.81 20.23 51.60
CA SER A 25 -8.71 21.21 51.01
C SER A 25 -8.88 20.76 49.56
N ARG A 26 -9.85 19.86 49.32
CA ARG A 26 -10.29 19.51 47.99
C ARG A 26 -10.54 20.84 47.29
N THR A 27 -9.84 21.05 46.20
CA THR A 27 -9.91 22.27 45.42
C THR A 27 -11.39 22.60 45.17
N PRO A 28 -11.93 23.73 45.64
CA PRO A 28 -13.37 23.89 45.74
C PRO A 28 -14.03 24.01 44.35
N MET A 29 -15.15 23.32 44.15
CA MET A 29 -16.05 23.60 43.03
C MET A 29 -16.75 24.94 43.26
N GLU A 30 -17.02 25.69 42.19
CA GLU A 30 -17.80 26.92 42.27
C GLU A 30 -19.18 26.66 42.89
N ASP A 31 -19.56 27.44 43.92
CA ASP A 31 -20.80 27.23 44.70
C ASP A 31 -22.05 27.14 43.81
N THR A 32 -22.13 27.95 42.76
CA THR A 32 -23.28 27.96 41.85
C THR A 32 -23.39 26.71 40.98
N GLN A 33 -22.25 26.08 40.65
CA GLN A 33 -22.22 24.81 39.93
C GLN A 33 -22.54 23.65 40.88
N ARG A 34 -22.06 23.72 42.14
CA ARG A 34 -22.40 22.75 43.19
C ARG A 34 -23.90 22.75 43.47
N GLU A 35 -24.53 23.91 43.61
CA GLU A 35 -25.98 24.04 43.80
C GLU A 35 -26.79 23.43 42.64
N ALA A 36 -26.37 23.69 41.39
CA ALA A 36 -26.99 23.10 40.21
C ALA A 36 -26.85 21.56 40.18
N ALA A 37 -25.69 21.04 40.56
CA ALA A 37 -25.44 19.59 40.65
C ALA A 37 -26.26 18.93 41.76
N MET A 38 -26.33 19.54 42.95
CA MET A 38 -27.15 19.05 44.06
C MET A 38 -28.63 18.99 43.68
N ARG A 39 -29.15 20.02 42.99
CA ARG A 39 -30.53 20.01 42.50
C ARG A 39 -30.79 18.90 41.50
N LEU A 40 -29.85 18.65 40.59
CA LEU A 40 -29.94 17.54 39.65
C LEU A 40 -29.91 16.18 40.36
N CYS A 41 -29.10 16.01 41.42
CA CYS A 41 -29.16 14.81 42.27
C CYS A 41 -30.52 14.66 42.92
N LYS A 42 -31.05 15.73 43.52
CA LYS A 42 -32.36 15.68 44.16
C LYS A 42 -33.47 15.26 43.21
N ASP A 43 -33.44 15.76 41.97
CA ASP A 43 -34.39 15.37 40.92
C ASP A 43 -34.17 13.91 40.43
N LEU A 44 -32.93 13.41 40.46
CA LEU A 44 -32.55 12.07 40.00
C LEU A 44 -32.69 10.96 41.02
N ILE A 45 -32.39 11.20 42.29
CA ILE A 45 -32.28 10.17 43.33
C ILE A 45 -33.06 10.52 44.60
N GLY A 46 -33.68 11.70 44.66
CA GLY A 46 -34.49 12.13 45.80
C GLY A 46 -33.69 12.65 46.99
N SER A 47 -32.36 12.72 46.89
CA SER A 47 -31.45 13.25 47.90
C SER A 47 -30.41 14.18 47.29
N ASP A 48 -29.85 15.08 48.11
CA ASP A 48 -28.73 15.93 47.70
C ASP A 48 -27.45 15.07 47.57
N CYS A 49 -26.57 15.42 46.63
CA CYS A 49 -25.21 14.92 46.61
C CYS A 49 -24.37 15.70 47.63
N GLU A 50 -23.68 15.00 48.54
CA GLU A 50 -22.78 15.61 49.52
C GLU A 50 -21.53 16.17 48.83
N ASP A 51 -20.96 15.42 47.90
CA ASP A 51 -19.89 15.87 47.01
C ASP A 51 -20.14 15.34 45.58
N PRO A 52 -20.67 16.17 44.66
CA PRO A 52 -20.93 15.77 43.29
C PRO A 52 -19.72 15.12 42.58
N CYS A 53 -18.48 15.48 42.94
CA CYS A 53 -17.29 14.93 42.31
C CYS A 53 -16.82 13.59 42.88
N ALA A 54 -17.28 13.22 44.08
CA ALA A 54 -16.83 12.01 44.78
C ALA A 54 -17.95 10.99 45.01
N ASP A 55 -19.21 11.42 45.00
CA ASP A 55 -20.36 10.58 45.29
C ASP A 55 -20.57 9.51 44.22
N LYS A 56 -20.87 8.30 44.69
CA LYS A 56 -21.26 7.15 43.88
C LYS A 56 -22.56 6.59 44.43
N TYR A 57 -23.49 6.28 43.54
CA TYR A 57 -24.78 5.68 43.87
C TYR A 57 -24.87 4.35 43.14
N ASP A 58 -25.03 3.23 43.86
CA ASP A 58 -24.95 1.86 43.31
C ASP A 58 -23.74 1.66 42.37
N ASP A 59 -22.54 2.08 42.80
CA ASP A 59 -21.28 2.06 42.04
C ASP A 59 -21.25 2.89 40.75
N ILE A 60 -22.30 3.68 40.47
CA ILE A 60 -22.40 4.56 39.32
C ILE A 60 -22.11 6.00 39.74
N GLN A 61 -21.30 6.68 38.94
CA GLN A 61 -20.98 8.10 39.12
C GLN A 61 -21.87 8.98 38.22
N ILE A 62 -22.73 9.79 38.85
CA ILE A 62 -23.61 10.74 38.13
C ILE A 62 -22.77 11.85 37.49
N PHE A 63 -21.79 12.39 38.22
CA PHE A 63 -20.90 13.42 37.71
C PHE A 63 -19.46 12.95 37.70
N THR A 64 -18.71 13.38 36.69
CA THR A 64 -17.25 13.35 36.73
C THR A 64 -16.76 14.78 36.67
N CYS A 65 -15.72 15.06 37.45
CA CYS A 65 -15.13 16.38 37.56
C CYS A 65 -13.68 16.37 37.10
N LYS A 66 -13.25 17.47 36.48
CA LYS A 66 -11.85 17.73 36.10
C LYS A 66 -11.39 19.06 36.67
N LEU A 67 -10.08 19.23 36.78
CA LEU A 67 -9.49 20.51 37.13
C LEU A 67 -9.69 21.51 35.97
N ASP A 68 -10.23 22.69 36.25
CA ASP A 68 -10.38 23.79 35.28
C ASP A 68 -9.04 24.51 35.10
N VAL A 69 -8.23 24.01 34.17
CA VAL A 69 -6.89 24.54 33.86
C VAL A 69 -6.90 25.93 33.21
N ASP A 70 -8.06 26.39 32.73
CA ASP A 70 -8.22 27.72 32.11
C ASP A 70 -8.65 28.78 33.14
N SER A 71 -8.85 28.41 34.39
CA SER A 71 -9.18 29.30 35.48
C SER A 71 -7.89 29.79 36.17
N THR A 72 -7.85 31.07 36.53
CA THR A 72 -6.76 31.65 37.33
C THR A 72 -6.73 31.12 38.77
N ILE A 73 -7.79 30.43 39.18
CA ILE A 73 -7.95 29.75 40.46
C ILE A 73 -8.17 28.27 40.15
N GLU A 74 -7.31 27.40 40.68
CA GLU A 74 -7.52 25.95 40.60
C GLU A 74 -8.90 25.63 41.19
N ARG A 75 -9.75 24.96 40.42
CA ARG A 75 -11.10 24.56 40.83
C ARG A 75 -11.56 23.34 40.03
N TYR A 76 -12.34 22.47 40.65
CA TYR A 76 -12.98 21.39 39.92
C TYR A 76 -14.23 21.89 39.22
N VAL A 77 -14.44 21.39 38.00
CA VAL A 77 -15.63 21.62 37.20
C VAL A 77 -16.20 20.29 36.75
N ILE A 78 -17.52 20.18 36.72
CA ILE A 78 -18.22 19.01 36.16
C ILE A 78 -17.97 18.97 34.65
N ASP A 79 -17.37 17.88 34.18
CA ASP A 79 -17.10 17.63 32.77
C ASP A 79 -18.02 16.57 32.16
N THR A 80 -18.54 15.65 32.97
CA THR A 80 -19.40 14.56 32.53
C THR A 80 -20.63 14.49 33.40
N ILE A 81 -21.79 14.30 32.77
CA ILE A 81 -23.05 14.02 33.44
C ILE A 81 -23.61 12.71 32.86
N ASN A 82 -23.87 11.73 33.72
CA ASN A 82 -24.48 10.45 33.38
C ASN A 82 -25.81 10.30 34.12
N LEU A 83 -26.91 10.56 33.42
CA LEU A 83 -28.27 10.40 33.92
C LEU A 83 -28.71 8.96 33.64
N VAL A 84 -28.62 8.08 34.63
CA VAL A 84 -29.00 6.66 34.51
C VAL A 84 -29.98 6.26 35.62
N GLU A 85 -30.69 5.14 35.41
CA GLU A 85 -31.58 4.54 36.43
C GLU A 85 -30.79 3.69 37.43
N PHE A 86 -31.22 3.69 38.70
CA PHE A 86 -30.64 2.95 39.82
C PHE A 86 -31.53 1.76 40.25
N TYR A 87 -30.97 0.73 40.89
CA TYR A 87 -31.70 -0.50 41.18
C TYR A 87 -32.74 -0.30 42.30
N GLY A 88 -34.02 -0.60 42.04
CA GLY A 88 -35.12 -0.48 43.02
C GLY A 88 -36.12 0.65 42.77
N TRP A 89 -36.07 1.28 41.60
CA TRP A 89 -36.80 2.51 41.28
C TRP A 89 -38.08 2.30 40.43
N LYS A 90 -39.13 3.10 40.69
CA LYS A 90 -40.31 3.36 39.82
C LYS A 90 -40.93 4.72 40.20
N PRO A 91 -41.49 5.56 39.31
CA PRO A 91 -41.49 5.61 37.83
C PRO A 91 -40.50 6.67 37.26
N LYS A 92 -40.44 6.81 35.93
CA LYS A 92 -39.60 7.75 35.16
C LYS A 92 -39.41 9.11 35.87
N PRO A 93 -38.20 9.48 36.31
CA PRO A 93 -37.96 10.83 36.80
C PRO A 93 -38.15 11.77 35.63
N GLU A 94 -39.06 12.72 35.77
CA GLU A 94 -39.06 13.88 34.90
C GLU A 94 -38.06 14.86 35.49
N ILE A 95 -36.89 15.00 34.88
CA ILE A 95 -35.87 15.95 35.33
C ILE A 95 -36.26 17.34 34.85
N THR A 96 -36.39 18.27 35.80
CA THR A 96 -36.81 19.64 35.56
C THR A 96 -35.78 20.63 36.09
N LEU A 97 -34.67 20.77 35.37
CA LEU A 97 -33.79 21.92 35.51
C LEU A 97 -34.23 23.04 34.57
N ASP A 98 -34.15 24.29 35.00
CA ASP A 98 -34.28 25.41 34.07
C ASP A 98 -32.99 25.59 33.25
N THR A 99 -33.08 26.32 32.14
CA THR A 99 -31.95 26.55 31.23
C THR A 99 -30.80 27.27 31.94
N GLU A 100 -31.08 28.21 32.85
CA GLU A 100 -30.07 29.00 33.57
C GLU A 100 -29.22 28.18 34.54
N GLN A 101 -29.83 27.21 35.22
CA GLN A 101 -29.11 26.22 36.03
C GLN A 101 -28.26 25.31 35.16
N PHE A 102 -28.79 24.85 34.02
CA PHE A 102 -28.03 23.99 33.13
C PHE A 102 -26.83 24.72 32.50
N ARG A 103 -26.91 26.05 32.29
CA ARG A 103 -25.78 26.88 31.80
C ARG A 103 -24.56 26.83 32.72
N LYS A 104 -24.72 26.45 34.00
CA LYS A 104 -23.60 26.35 34.95
C LYS A 104 -22.64 25.22 34.61
N PHE A 105 -23.06 24.24 33.81
CA PHE A 105 -22.21 23.15 33.31
C PHE A 105 -21.52 23.52 31.99
N ASN A 106 -20.86 24.68 31.91
CA ASN A 106 -20.28 25.22 30.66
C ASN A 106 -18.96 24.54 30.20
N ARG A 107 -18.39 23.66 31.03
CA ARG A 107 -17.20 22.82 30.74
C ARG A 107 -17.55 21.36 30.42
N LEU A 108 -18.83 21.07 30.22
CA LEU A 108 -19.33 19.73 29.93
C LEU A 108 -18.74 19.22 28.60
N THR A 109 -18.08 18.07 28.66
CA THR A 109 -17.52 17.33 27.52
C THR A 109 -18.37 16.12 27.16
N LYS A 110 -19.16 15.58 28.11
CA LYS A 110 -20.06 14.46 27.85
C LYS A 110 -21.36 14.55 28.65
N LEU A 111 -22.47 14.28 27.98
CA LEU A 111 -23.77 14.09 28.59
C LEU A 111 -24.39 12.79 28.09
N SER A 112 -24.74 11.91 29.03
CA SER A 112 -25.45 10.67 28.74
C SER A 112 -26.80 10.67 29.45
N ILE A 113 -27.85 10.43 28.69
CA ILE A 113 -29.21 10.31 29.21
C ILE A 113 -29.70 8.92 28.88
N ALA A 114 -29.90 8.07 29.89
CA ALA A 114 -30.40 6.72 29.69
C ALA A 114 -31.87 6.73 29.24
N LYS A 115 -32.30 5.62 28.64
CA LYS A 115 -33.66 5.45 28.08
C LYS A 115 -34.77 5.53 29.14
N GLU A 116 -34.43 5.31 30.40
CA GLU A 116 -35.37 5.33 31.53
C GLU A 116 -35.60 6.74 32.10
N VAL A 117 -34.74 7.70 31.75
CA VAL A 117 -34.80 9.09 32.22
C VAL A 117 -35.59 9.97 31.25
N THR A 118 -36.56 10.73 31.75
CA THR A 118 -37.28 11.74 30.96
C THR A 118 -36.72 13.12 31.27
N PHE A 119 -36.09 13.77 30.29
CA PHE A 119 -35.50 15.09 30.47
C PHE A 119 -36.30 16.14 29.68
N LYS A 120 -37.07 16.99 30.38
CA LYS A 120 -38.02 17.91 29.74
C LYS A 120 -37.34 19.14 29.16
N GLY A 121 -37.67 19.52 27.92
CA GLY A 121 -37.09 20.70 27.27
C GLY A 121 -35.60 20.52 27.05
N ILE A 122 -35.17 19.29 26.79
CA ILE A 122 -33.76 18.91 26.61
C ILE A 122 -33.04 19.83 25.62
N TRP A 123 -33.72 20.13 24.52
CA TRP A 123 -33.20 20.91 23.41
C TRP A 123 -32.94 22.38 23.76
N GLU A 124 -33.80 23.00 24.57
CA GLU A 124 -33.62 24.40 24.99
C GLU A 124 -32.44 24.55 25.96
N LYS A 125 -32.17 23.53 26.78
CA LYS A 125 -31.08 23.54 27.76
C LYS A 125 -29.70 23.41 27.11
N PHE A 126 -29.64 22.87 25.90
CA PHE A 126 -28.40 22.68 25.16
C PHE A 126 -28.08 23.81 24.19
N LEU A 127 -28.87 24.88 24.09
CA LEU A 127 -28.55 26.02 23.21
C LEU A 127 -27.37 26.90 23.70
N ILE A 128 -26.66 26.46 24.74
CA ILE A 128 -25.50 27.16 25.26
C ILE A 128 -24.24 26.87 24.46
N GLU A 129 -23.37 27.87 24.34
CA GLU A 129 -22.04 27.69 23.78
C GLU A 129 -21.11 27.12 24.86
N TYR A 130 -20.78 25.83 24.72
CA TYR A 130 -19.81 25.14 25.58
C TYR A 130 -18.39 25.60 25.24
N LYS A 131 -17.50 25.62 26.24
CA LYS A 131 -16.08 25.93 26.00
C LYS A 131 -15.34 24.76 25.33
N ASP A 132 -15.68 23.55 25.77
CA ASP A 132 -15.09 22.29 25.31
C ASP A 132 -15.98 21.60 24.27
N GLY A 133 -15.43 20.61 23.57
CA GLY A 133 -16.21 19.76 22.67
C GLY A 133 -17.16 18.84 23.44
N LEU A 134 -18.44 18.82 23.08
CA LEU A 134 -19.48 18.04 23.76
C LEU A 134 -19.86 16.78 22.97
N GLU A 135 -19.92 15.64 23.67
CA GLU A 135 -20.59 14.41 23.27
C GLU A 135 -21.97 14.31 23.93
N LEU A 136 -23.00 14.01 23.13
CA LEU A 136 -24.37 13.81 23.61
C LEU A 136 -24.85 12.40 23.28
N TYR A 137 -25.26 11.66 24.31
CA TYR A 137 -25.94 10.37 24.21
C TYR A 137 -27.36 10.50 24.76
N ILE A 138 -28.34 10.09 23.96
CA ILE A 138 -29.75 10.06 24.35
C ILE A 138 -30.29 8.65 24.13
N GLY A 139 -30.75 8.02 25.20
CA GLY A 139 -31.34 6.69 25.19
C GLY A 139 -32.68 6.68 24.45
N ASP A 140 -33.62 7.52 24.85
CA ASP A 140 -34.95 7.61 24.23
C ASP A 140 -35.29 9.06 23.87
N GLN A 141 -35.23 9.40 22.57
CA GLN A 141 -35.72 10.68 22.08
C GLN A 141 -37.19 10.58 21.67
N ASN A 142 -38.08 10.95 22.59
CA ASN A 142 -39.53 10.96 22.39
C ASN A 142 -40.16 12.37 22.39
N GLU A 143 -39.47 13.36 22.95
CA GLU A 143 -39.95 14.76 22.97
C GLU A 143 -39.83 15.38 21.58
N LYS A 144 -40.85 16.14 21.13
CA LYS A 144 -40.80 16.86 19.86
C LYS A 144 -39.60 17.81 19.85
N ILE A 145 -38.75 17.69 18.83
CA ILE A 145 -37.63 18.63 18.64
C ILE A 145 -38.19 19.98 18.18
N PRO A 146 -37.90 21.10 18.86
CA PRO A 146 -38.40 22.42 18.48
C PRO A 146 -37.99 22.82 17.06
N GLU A 147 -38.91 23.41 16.30
CA GLU A 147 -38.62 23.93 14.96
C GLU A 147 -37.66 25.13 15.04
N GLY A 148 -36.73 25.22 14.08
CA GLY A 148 -35.76 26.33 14.00
C GLY A 148 -34.56 26.21 14.95
N ILE A 149 -34.44 25.13 15.73
CA ILE A 149 -33.28 24.93 16.60
C ILE A 149 -31.99 24.72 15.80
N THR A 150 -30.89 25.31 16.27
CA THR A 150 -29.53 25.08 15.77
C THR A 150 -28.67 24.61 16.94
N MET A 151 -28.11 23.41 16.85
CA MET A 151 -27.26 22.86 17.90
C MET A 151 -25.97 23.69 18.09
N PRO A 152 -25.38 23.70 19.30
CA PRO A 152 -24.13 24.37 19.55
C PRO A 152 -23.03 23.96 18.60
N ARG A 153 -22.19 24.91 18.24
CA ARG A 153 -21.04 24.66 17.37
C ARG A 153 -20.15 23.53 17.91
N LYS A 154 -19.90 23.49 19.22
CA LYS A 154 -18.99 22.53 19.88
C LYS A 154 -19.56 21.13 20.09
N LEU A 155 -20.82 20.88 19.71
CA LEU A 155 -21.39 19.54 19.75
C LEU A 155 -20.79 18.72 18.60
N TRP A 156 -19.83 17.86 18.92
CA TRP A 156 -19.05 17.12 17.91
C TRP A 156 -19.53 15.67 17.73
N LYS A 157 -20.23 15.11 18.72
CA LYS A 157 -20.77 13.74 18.67
C LYS A 157 -22.19 13.66 19.22
N VAL A 158 -23.06 13.01 18.46
CA VAL A 158 -24.45 12.75 18.88
C VAL A 158 -24.81 11.29 18.63
N THR A 159 -25.36 10.64 19.66
CA THR A 159 -25.88 9.27 19.59
C THR A 159 -27.30 9.23 20.12
N PHE A 160 -28.20 8.66 19.31
CA PHE A 160 -29.54 8.27 19.73
C PHE A 160 -29.60 6.74 19.79
N GLU A 161 -29.81 6.16 20.97
CA GLU A 161 -30.08 4.73 21.07
C GLU A 161 -31.43 4.43 20.41
N ARG A 162 -32.45 5.25 20.70
CA ARG A 162 -33.75 5.21 20.03
C ARG A 162 -34.33 6.59 19.80
N ILE A 163 -34.94 6.77 18.64
CA ILE A 163 -35.65 8.00 18.27
C ILE A 163 -37.07 7.66 17.77
N SER A 164 -38.07 8.43 18.21
CA SER A 164 -39.47 8.25 17.81
C SER A 164 -40.10 9.51 17.18
N VAL A 165 -39.32 10.59 17.09
CA VAL A 165 -39.75 11.89 16.54
C VAL A 165 -38.88 12.31 15.36
N PRO A 166 -39.40 13.13 14.42
CA PRO A 166 -38.59 13.71 13.35
C PRO A 166 -37.49 14.63 13.85
N MET A 167 -36.29 14.52 13.27
CA MET A 167 -35.28 15.56 13.36
C MET A 167 -35.69 16.77 12.51
N VAL A 168 -35.33 17.97 12.97
CA VAL A 168 -35.74 19.22 12.31
C VAL A 168 -34.69 19.72 11.31
N PRO A 169 -35.11 20.42 10.23
CA PRO A 169 -34.18 21.12 9.36
C PRO A 169 -33.34 22.12 10.16
N ASN A 170 -32.04 22.23 9.83
CA ASN A 170 -31.06 23.13 10.48
C ASN A 170 -30.53 22.73 11.86
N MET A 171 -30.95 21.59 12.40
CA MET A 171 -30.43 21.08 13.67
C MET A 171 -28.89 21.08 13.74
N PHE A 172 -28.18 20.72 12.65
CA PHE A 172 -26.71 20.73 12.56
C PHE A 172 -26.20 21.57 11.38
N ASN A 173 -26.14 22.89 11.50
CA ASN A 173 -25.77 23.79 10.40
C ASN A 173 -24.32 23.61 9.88
N ILE A 174 -23.97 24.35 8.81
CA ILE A 174 -22.64 24.29 8.15
C ILE A 174 -21.46 24.69 9.04
N THR A 175 -21.72 25.40 10.14
CA THR A 175 -20.72 25.82 11.11
C THR A 175 -20.54 24.84 12.27
N SER A 176 -21.37 23.80 12.34
CA SER A 176 -21.31 22.76 13.37
C SER A 176 -19.98 21.99 13.32
N ASP A 177 -19.42 21.69 14.50
CA ASP A 177 -18.26 20.81 14.65
C ASP A 177 -18.66 19.32 14.70
N LEU A 178 -19.90 18.96 14.34
CA LEU A 178 -20.37 17.57 14.33
C LEU A 178 -19.52 16.69 13.39
N GLU A 179 -18.84 15.72 13.98
CA GLU A 179 -18.01 14.73 13.29
C GLU A 179 -18.65 13.33 13.32
N PHE A 180 -19.52 13.04 14.28
CA PHE A 180 -20.12 11.72 14.49
C PHE A 180 -21.63 11.80 14.79
N LEU A 181 -22.44 11.12 13.99
CA LEU A 181 -23.88 10.96 14.20
C LEU A 181 -24.27 9.47 14.14
N GLN A 182 -24.86 8.97 15.22
CA GLN A 182 -25.35 7.59 15.31
C GLN A 182 -26.81 7.55 15.75
N ILE A 183 -27.59 6.70 15.09
CA ILE A 183 -28.97 6.37 15.42
C ILE A 183 -29.06 4.84 15.42
N ASP A 184 -29.35 4.22 16.57
CA ASP A 184 -29.31 2.78 16.70
C ASP A 184 -30.63 2.07 16.38
N ALA A 185 -31.75 2.67 16.76
CA ALA A 185 -33.09 2.15 16.53
C ALA A 185 -34.14 3.26 16.34
N ILE A 186 -35.28 2.89 15.74
CA ILE A 186 -36.48 3.72 15.64
C ILE A 186 -37.60 3.00 16.38
N SER A 187 -38.22 3.66 17.36
CA SER A 187 -39.27 3.02 18.20
C SER A 187 -40.65 3.05 17.55
N ASN A 188 -40.90 4.02 16.68
CA ASN A 188 -42.12 4.10 15.89
C ASN A 188 -41.75 3.96 14.41
N ASN A 189 -41.87 2.73 13.89
CA ASN A 189 -41.57 2.46 12.49
C ASN A 189 -42.36 3.38 11.55
N GLY A 190 -43.49 3.97 11.99
CA GLY A 190 -44.35 4.93 11.29
C GLY A 190 -43.79 6.32 10.98
N VAL A 191 -42.61 6.67 11.47
CA VAL A 191 -42.10 8.05 11.46
C VAL A 191 -40.89 8.20 10.55
N ASN A 192 -40.93 9.19 9.65
CA ASN A 192 -39.73 9.64 8.97
C ASN A 192 -38.89 10.49 9.94
N ILE A 193 -37.79 9.92 10.43
CA ILE A 193 -36.93 10.62 11.38
C ILE A 193 -35.98 11.63 10.70
N TYR A 194 -35.77 11.50 9.39
CA TYR A 194 -34.83 12.34 8.65
C TYR A 194 -35.54 13.54 8.01
N PRO A 195 -35.07 14.78 8.21
CA PRO A 195 -35.65 15.97 7.60
C PRO A 195 -35.44 15.98 6.08
N ALA A 196 -36.42 16.54 5.36
CA ALA A 196 -36.37 16.66 3.89
C ALA A 196 -35.22 17.55 3.39
N ARG A 197 -34.84 18.57 4.18
CA ARG A 197 -33.62 19.37 3.99
C ARG A 197 -32.72 19.13 5.19
N HIS A 198 -31.63 18.41 4.96
CA HIS A 198 -30.62 18.20 5.98
C HIS A 198 -29.62 19.36 5.96
N PRO A 199 -29.12 19.79 7.12
CA PRO A 199 -28.02 20.72 7.17
C PRO A 199 -26.68 20.00 6.92
N GLU A 200 -25.66 20.77 6.49
CA GLU A 200 -24.41 20.26 5.89
C GLU A 200 -23.20 20.44 6.84
N PRO A 201 -23.07 19.66 7.93
CA PRO A 201 -21.89 19.74 8.77
C PRO A 201 -20.66 19.31 7.95
N LYS A 202 -19.83 20.27 7.55
CA LYS A 202 -18.62 20.01 6.74
C LYS A 202 -17.63 19.07 7.43
N LYS A 203 -17.77 18.90 8.75
CA LYS A 203 -16.92 18.03 9.56
C LYS A 203 -17.47 16.62 9.74
N LEU A 204 -18.70 16.31 9.32
CA LEU A 204 -19.27 14.98 9.56
C LEU A 204 -18.43 13.90 8.86
N LYS A 205 -17.85 13.02 9.67
CA LYS A 205 -16.98 11.92 9.23
C LYS A 205 -17.64 10.57 9.33
N THR A 206 -18.48 10.37 10.35
CA THR A 206 -19.14 9.09 10.61
C THR A 206 -20.64 9.26 10.70
N PHE A 207 -21.36 8.47 9.91
CA PHE A 207 -22.80 8.36 9.97
C PHE A 207 -23.21 6.89 10.15
N ILE A 208 -23.96 6.61 11.21
CA ILE A 208 -24.60 5.31 11.46
C ILE A 208 -26.10 5.57 11.59
N GLY A 209 -26.90 5.01 10.70
CA GLY A 209 -28.32 5.35 10.64
C GLY A 209 -29.22 4.15 10.36
N VAL A 210 -30.46 4.24 10.85
CA VAL A 210 -31.52 3.26 10.59
C VAL A 210 -32.32 3.72 9.38
N TYR A 211 -32.54 2.81 8.43
CA TYR A 211 -33.27 3.08 7.20
C TYR A 211 -34.53 2.24 7.13
N THR A 212 -35.67 2.88 6.87
CA THR A 212 -36.99 2.23 6.76
C THR A 212 -37.76 2.75 5.54
N TYR A 213 -38.90 2.16 5.20
CA TYR A 213 -39.74 2.65 4.11
C TYR A 213 -40.40 4.02 4.35
N PHE A 214 -40.43 4.50 5.59
CA PHE A 214 -40.82 5.88 5.90
C PHE A 214 -39.68 6.86 5.74
N SER A 215 -38.44 6.36 5.65
CA SER A 215 -37.28 7.21 5.44
C SER A 215 -37.33 7.78 4.03
N ASN A 216 -37.75 9.04 3.88
CA ASN A 216 -37.59 9.79 2.63
C ASN A 216 -36.15 10.29 2.51
N PHE A 217 -35.21 9.36 2.66
CA PHE A 217 -33.80 9.68 2.76
C PHE A 217 -33.30 10.23 1.42
N PHE A 218 -32.82 11.47 1.48
CA PHE A 218 -32.14 12.26 0.45
C PHE A 218 -32.51 11.94 -1.01
N PRO A 219 -33.26 12.81 -1.71
CA PRO A 219 -33.16 12.83 -3.16
C PRO A 219 -31.72 13.15 -3.65
N TYR A 220 -30.88 13.76 -2.79
CA TYR A 220 -29.46 14.06 -3.06
C TYR A 220 -28.55 13.82 -1.82
N PRO A 221 -28.19 12.56 -1.50
CA PRO A 221 -27.33 12.22 -0.35
C PRO A 221 -25.96 12.91 -0.39
N SER A 222 -25.54 13.32 -1.60
CA SER A 222 -24.22 13.82 -1.92
C SER A 222 -23.79 15.06 -1.16
N TYR A 223 -24.70 15.83 -0.56
CA TYR A 223 -24.35 17.08 0.14
C TYR A 223 -24.18 16.89 1.65
N ALA A 224 -25.16 16.29 2.34
CA ALA A 224 -25.10 16.12 3.79
C ALA A 224 -24.04 15.09 4.24
N LEU A 225 -23.79 14.07 3.43
CA LEU A 225 -22.81 13.02 3.70
C LEU A 225 -21.52 13.21 2.87
N GLN A 226 -21.34 14.36 2.21
CA GLN A 226 -20.26 14.57 1.24
C GLN A 226 -18.88 14.27 1.80
N PHE A 227 -18.68 14.59 3.08
CA PHE A 227 -17.40 14.49 3.79
C PHE A 227 -17.29 13.23 4.66
N CYS A 228 -18.33 12.39 4.68
CA CYS A 228 -18.32 11.16 5.46
C CYS A 228 -17.26 10.20 4.92
N GLU A 229 -16.52 9.64 5.86
CA GLU A 229 -15.53 8.59 5.63
C GLU A 229 -16.12 7.23 5.99
N THR A 230 -17.05 7.18 6.94
CA THR A 230 -17.72 5.95 7.37
C THR A 230 -19.23 6.11 7.29
N ILE A 231 -19.88 5.20 6.58
CA ILE A 231 -21.34 5.11 6.51
C ILE A 231 -21.76 3.68 6.85
N ARG A 232 -22.61 3.52 7.87
CA ARG A 232 -23.26 2.25 8.19
C ARG A 232 -24.77 2.42 8.17
N LEU A 233 -25.46 1.63 7.37
CA LEU A 233 -26.91 1.66 7.22
C LEU A 233 -27.53 0.39 7.79
N LYS A 234 -28.35 0.54 8.83
CA LYS A 234 -29.19 -0.52 9.39
C LYS A 234 -30.54 -0.48 8.69
N VAL A 235 -30.75 -1.35 7.71
CA VAL A 235 -31.90 -1.29 6.80
C VAL A 235 -32.99 -2.23 7.24
N ILE A 236 -34.13 -1.71 7.68
CA ILE A 236 -35.33 -2.48 8.00
C ILE A 236 -36.09 -2.74 6.69
N ASN A 237 -35.94 -3.94 6.15
CA ASN A 237 -36.47 -4.34 4.84
C ASN A 237 -37.46 -5.51 4.92
N ASP A 238 -38.02 -5.79 6.09
CA ASP A 238 -38.96 -6.90 6.27
C ASP A 238 -40.37 -6.56 5.79
N TYR A 239 -40.89 -7.34 4.84
CA TYR A 239 -42.27 -7.21 4.35
C TYR A 239 -43.33 -7.51 5.42
N SER A 240 -42.97 -8.20 6.51
CA SER A 240 -43.89 -8.50 7.61
C SER A 240 -44.21 -7.28 8.48
N VAL A 241 -43.50 -6.16 8.31
CA VAL A 241 -43.78 -4.93 9.04
C VAL A 241 -45.11 -4.34 8.58
N THR A 242 -45.99 -4.01 9.53
CA THR A 242 -47.28 -3.39 9.24
C THR A 242 -47.12 -2.15 8.37
N ASN A 243 -47.94 -2.03 7.32
CA ASN A 243 -47.96 -0.93 6.34
C ASN A 243 -46.69 -0.79 5.47
N TYR A 244 -45.83 -1.81 5.39
CA TYR A 244 -44.62 -1.77 4.58
C TYR A 244 -44.88 -1.39 3.11
N LYS A 245 -43.96 -0.61 2.55
CA LYS A 245 -43.93 -0.24 1.13
C LYS A 245 -42.52 -0.36 0.60
N ASP A 246 -42.38 -0.69 -0.69
CA ASP A 246 -41.06 -0.70 -1.32
C ASP A 246 -40.43 0.70 -1.28
N PHE A 247 -39.14 0.74 -0.97
CA PHE A 247 -38.33 1.95 -1.00
C PHE A 247 -37.02 1.74 -1.75
N ARG A 248 -36.17 2.77 -1.86
CA ARG A 248 -34.87 2.68 -2.54
C ARG A 248 -33.76 3.05 -1.59
N LEU A 249 -32.64 2.33 -1.66
CA LEU A 249 -31.42 2.74 -0.97
C LEU A 249 -30.82 4.02 -1.61
N PRO A 250 -30.08 4.82 -0.83
CA PRO A 250 -29.37 5.99 -1.35
C PRO A 250 -28.24 5.58 -2.31
N VAL A 251 -27.98 6.45 -3.29
CA VAL A 251 -26.79 6.35 -4.15
C VAL A 251 -25.60 6.97 -3.40
N LEU A 252 -24.65 6.14 -2.99
CA LEU A 252 -23.50 6.54 -2.16
C LEU A 252 -22.17 6.54 -2.93
N SER A 253 -22.18 6.06 -4.17
CA SER A 253 -21.00 6.01 -5.05
C SER A 253 -20.35 7.37 -5.31
N ASN A 254 -21.09 8.48 -5.25
CA ASN A 254 -20.56 9.82 -5.49
C ASN A 254 -19.73 10.39 -4.31
N LEU A 255 -19.63 9.67 -3.19
CA LEU A 255 -18.95 10.14 -1.99
C LEU A 255 -17.43 9.89 -2.08
N LYS A 256 -16.68 10.95 -2.39
CA LYS A 256 -15.23 10.90 -2.66
C LYS A 256 -14.38 10.51 -1.46
N TYR A 257 -14.87 10.71 -0.24
CA TYR A 257 -14.13 10.45 1.00
C TYR A 257 -14.52 9.12 1.67
N LEU A 258 -15.48 8.39 1.11
CA LEU A 258 -16.02 7.17 1.70
C LEU A 258 -14.96 6.06 1.76
N LYS A 259 -14.49 5.76 2.97
CA LYS A 259 -13.52 4.70 3.29
C LYS A 259 -14.21 3.42 3.74
N GLU A 260 -15.35 3.51 4.42
CA GLU A 260 -16.10 2.37 4.92
C GLU A 260 -17.58 2.50 4.59
N LEU A 261 -18.13 1.43 4.01
CA LEU A 261 -19.56 1.28 3.76
C LEU A 261 -20.07 -0.04 4.32
N ALA A 262 -21.06 0.02 5.21
CA ALA A 262 -21.74 -1.16 5.72
C ALA A 262 -23.25 -1.09 5.43
N TYR A 263 -23.80 -2.19 4.90
CA TYR A 263 -25.23 -2.45 4.84
C TYR A 263 -25.55 -3.59 5.81
N GLU A 264 -26.43 -3.34 6.77
CA GLU A 264 -26.91 -4.33 7.75
C GLU A 264 -28.42 -4.45 7.61
N PHE A 265 -28.88 -5.50 6.93
CA PHE A 265 -30.31 -5.69 6.71
C PHE A 265 -30.97 -6.33 7.94
N GLN A 266 -32.15 -5.85 8.31
CA GLN A 266 -32.96 -6.34 9.42
C GLN A 266 -34.26 -6.90 8.88
N ASN A 267 -34.32 -8.23 8.74
CA ASN A 267 -35.46 -8.95 8.20
C ASN A 267 -35.51 -10.40 8.68
N SER A 268 -36.69 -10.99 8.54
CA SER A 268 -36.94 -12.41 8.65
C SER A 268 -36.52 -13.11 7.36
N ARG A 269 -36.00 -14.35 7.47
CA ARG A 269 -35.35 -15.09 6.38
C ARG A 269 -36.14 -15.17 5.06
N PHE A 270 -37.47 -15.17 5.11
CA PHE A 270 -38.33 -15.39 3.94
C PHE A 270 -39.04 -14.14 3.43
N THR A 271 -38.95 -13.01 4.15
CA THR A 271 -39.72 -11.80 3.87
C THR A 271 -38.78 -10.60 3.87
N ALA A 272 -38.16 -10.33 2.72
CA ALA A 272 -37.23 -9.21 2.60
C ALA A 272 -37.34 -8.52 1.24
N GLN A 273 -37.43 -7.18 1.23
CA GLN A 273 -37.17 -6.41 0.02
C GLN A 273 -35.68 -6.52 -0.33
N VAL A 274 -35.36 -6.81 -1.60
CA VAL A 274 -33.99 -6.94 -2.09
C VAL A 274 -33.61 -5.75 -2.95
N PHE A 275 -32.49 -5.10 -2.62
CA PHE A 275 -31.95 -3.93 -3.29
C PHE A 275 -30.85 -4.31 -4.27
N THR A 276 -30.70 -3.51 -5.32
CA THR A 276 -29.62 -3.70 -6.30
C THR A 276 -28.37 -2.94 -5.84
N PHE A 277 -27.22 -3.60 -5.94
CA PHE A 277 -25.93 -3.00 -5.58
C PHE A 277 -25.60 -1.77 -6.44
N ASP A 278 -25.05 -0.73 -5.79
CA ASP A 278 -24.58 0.48 -6.47
C ASP A 278 -23.21 0.23 -7.13
N TYR A 279 -23.24 -0.16 -8.40
CA TYR A 279 -22.04 -0.50 -9.18
C TYR A 279 -21.01 0.62 -9.30
N ALA A 280 -21.38 1.88 -9.15
CA ALA A 280 -20.41 2.96 -9.26
C ALA A 280 -19.41 2.96 -8.08
N LEU A 281 -19.74 2.29 -6.96
CA LEU A 281 -18.81 2.04 -5.85
C LEU A 281 -17.57 1.25 -6.27
N SER A 282 -17.65 0.46 -7.35
CA SER A 282 -16.54 -0.37 -7.82
C SER A 282 -15.34 0.47 -8.33
N THR A 283 -15.54 1.77 -8.51
CA THR A 283 -14.49 2.73 -8.92
C THR A 283 -14.09 3.71 -7.81
N ASN A 284 -14.63 3.56 -6.61
CA ASN A 284 -14.33 4.43 -5.49
C ASN A 284 -12.94 4.10 -4.91
N LYS A 285 -11.95 4.94 -5.23
CA LYS A 285 -10.55 4.75 -4.80
C LYS A 285 -10.32 4.96 -3.31
N ALA A 286 -11.26 5.58 -2.59
CA ALA A 286 -11.14 5.79 -1.14
C ALA A 286 -11.66 4.58 -0.34
N LEU A 287 -12.54 3.77 -0.93
CA LEU A 287 -13.22 2.67 -0.26
C LEU A 287 -12.23 1.56 0.12
N LYS A 288 -12.12 1.31 1.42
CA LYS A 288 -11.25 0.30 2.05
C LYS A 288 -12.04 -0.82 2.72
N THR A 289 -13.29 -0.58 3.10
CA THR A 289 -14.11 -1.57 3.79
C THR A 289 -15.51 -1.59 3.19
N LEU A 290 -15.93 -2.77 2.73
CA LEU A 290 -17.30 -3.03 2.28
C LEU A 290 -17.87 -4.19 3.10
N ILE A 291 -18.96 -3.93 3.81
CA ILE A 291 -19.66 -4.91 4.64
C ILE A 291 -21.10 -5.04 4.15
N ILE A 292 -21.54 -6.27 3.91
CA ILE A 292 -22.93 -6.58 3.57
C ILE A 292 -23.37 -7.71 4.49
N ARG A 293 -24.34 -7.44 5.37
CA ARG A 293 -24.87 -8.39 6.35
C ARG A 293 -26.35 -8.63 6.14
N ASN A 294 -26.74 -9.90 6.25
CA ASN A 294 -28.09 -10.42 6.11
C ASN A 294 -28.68 -10.20 4.71
N ARG A 295 -29.81 -10.85 4.45
CA ARG A 295 -30.50 -10.83 3.17
C ARG A 295 -31.02 -9.43 2.82
N GLY A 296 -30.63 -8.89 1.67
CA GLY A 296 -31.19 -7.61 1.24
C GLY A 296 -30.45 -6.94 0.08
N MET A 297 -29.26 -7.40 -0.29
CA MET A 297 -28.54 -6.88 -1.45
C MET A 297 -28.37 -7.96 -2.52
N ARG A 298 -28.57 -7.59 -3.79
CA ARG A 298 -28.27 -8.43 -4.96
C ARG A 298 -27.35 -7.74 -5.95
N MET A 299 -26.51 -8.53 -6.61
CA MET A 299 -25.87 -8.14 -7.86
C MET A 299 -26.79 -8.55 -9.03
N THR A 300 -26.82 -7.73 -10.07
CA THR A 300 -27.55 -7.98 -11.34
C THR A 300 -26.61 -8.19 -12.54
N ARG A 301 -25.31 -7.96 -12.35
CA ARG A 301 -24.20 -8.15 -13.29
C ARG A 301 -22.89 -8.30 -12.51
N ASP A 302 -21.82 -8.68 -13.22
CA ASP A 302 -20.49 -8.83 -12.65
C ASP A 302 -20.00 -7.53 -11.98
N LEU A 303 -19.37 -7.70 -10.82
CA LEU A 303 -18.82 -6.67 -9.97
C LEU A 303 -17.30 -6.80 -9.93
N ASP A 304 -16.65 -5.88 -10.61
CA ASP A 304 -15.19 -5.76 -10.60
C ASP A 304 -14.75 -4.72 -9.57
N LEU A 305 -14.27 -5.19 -8.41
CA LEU A 305 -13.72 -4.36 -7.34
C LEU A 305 -12.21 -4.14 -7.48
N SER A 306 -11.57 -4.56 -8.58
CA SER A 306 -10.12 -4.39 -8.78
C SER A 306 -9.66 -2.91 -8.78
N LYS A 307 -10.60 -1.97 -8.93
CA LYS A 307 -10.33 -0.52 -9.01
C LYS A 307 -10.53 0.24 -7.69
N ILE A 308 -10.96 -0.41 -6.62
CA ILE A 308 -11.03 0.22 -5.28
C ILE A 308 -9.65 0.20 -4.61
N ALA A 309 -9.53 0.68 -3.37
CA ALA A 309 -8.25 0.76 -2.67
C ALA A 309 -7.57 -0.62 -2.52
N PRO A 310 -6.25 -0.74 -2.78
CA PRO A 310 -5.50 -1.93 -2.43
C PRO A 310 -5.57 -2.24 -0.94
N GLY A 311 -5.60 -3.52 -0.57
CA GLY A 311 -5.75 -3.94 0.82
C GLY A 311 -7.18 -3.85 1.37
N ALA A 312 -8.18 -3.57 0.52
CA ALA A 312 -9.56 -3.44 0.97
C ALA A 312 -10.11 -4.74 1.58
N SER A 313 -10.95 -4.59 2.60
CA SER A 313 -11.68 -5.66 3.29
C SER A 313 -13.11 -5.77 2.77
N ILE A 314 -13.47 -6.94 2.26
CA ILE A 314 -14.79 -7.28 1.77
C ILE A 314 -15.39 -8.33 2.69
N THR A 315 -16.54 -8.02 3.28
CA THR A 315 -17.28 -8.91 4.18
C THR A 315 -18.69 -9.12 3.65
N ILE A 316 -19.06 -10.39 3.45
CA ILE A 316 -20.41 -10.79 3.06
C ILE A 316 -20.89 -11.86 4.05
N ASP A 317 -21.90 -11.56 4.86
CA ASP A 317 -22.39 -12.45 5.92
C ASP A 317 -23.89 -12.64 5.76
N ASP A 318 -24.35 -13.88 5.57
CA ASP A 318 -25.78 -14.24 5.44
C ASP A 318 -26.52 -13.47 4.31
N SER A 319 -25.81 -13.10 3.24
CA SER A 319 -26.34 -12.29 2.12
C SER A 319 -26.08 -12.88 0.72
N CYS A 320 -25.34 -13.99 0.60
CA CYS A 320 -24.84 -14.44 -0.70
C CYS A 320 -25.90 -15.10 -1.59
N ASP A 321 -26.98 -15.62 -0.98
CA ASP A 321 -28.06 -16.28 -1.72
C ASP A 321 -28.58 -15.38 -2.83
N GLU A 322 -28.65 -14.06 -2.62
CA GLU A 322 -28.98 -13.05 -3.64
C GLU A 322 -27.76 -12.29 -4.15
N PHE A 323 -26.77 -12.01 -3.31
CA PHE A 323 -25.67 -11.14 -3.67
C PHE A 323 -24.77 -11.75 -4.75
N LEU A 324 -24.55 -13.07 -4.74
CA LEU A 324 -23.70 -13.76 -5.72
C LEU A 324 -24.53 -14.48 -6.80
N GLN A 325 -25.71 -13.96 -7.16
CA GLN A 325 -26.49 -14.45 -8.31
C GLN A 325 -26.11 -13.69 -9.58
N CYS A 326 -25.26 -14.28 -10.41
CA CYS A 326 -24.79 -13.72 -11.68
C CYS A 326 -24.89 -14.77 -12.79
N GLY A 327 -25.08 -14.32 -14.04
CA GLY A 327 -25.33 -15.21 -15.18
C GLY A 327 -24.07 -15.84 -15.79
N GLN A 328 -22.88 -15.31 -15.51
CA GLN A 328 -21.59 -15.84 -15.96
C GLN A 328 -20.57 -15.82 -14.81
N GLU A 329 -19.64 -16.78 -14.82
CA GLU A 329 -18.60 -16.94 -13.79
C GLU A 329 -17.21 -16.63 -14.37
N PRO A 330 -16.39 -15.78 -13.72
CA PRO A 330 -16.54 -15.21 -12.39
C PRO A 330 -17.36 -13.91 -12.42
N CYS A 331 -18.02 -13.58 -11.33
CA CYS A 331 -18.77 -12.33 -11.23
C CYS A 331 -18.35 -11.41 -10.10
N LEU A 332 -17.56 -11.86 -9.13
CA LEU A 332 -16.91 -10.97 -8.17
C LEU A 332 -15.41 -11.01 -8.38
N LYS A 333 -14.82 -9.90 -8.84
CA LYS A 333 -13.36 -9.75 -8.91
C LYS A 333 -12.85 -8.92 -7.75
N LEU A 334 -11.92 -9.48 -6.99
CA LEU A 334 -11.42 -8.87 -5.76
C LEU A 334 -10.38 -7.76 -6.02
N PRO A 335 -10.28 -6.76 -5.12
CA PRO A 335 -9.22 -5.75 -5.14
C PRO A 335 -7.85 -6.38 -4.90
N THR A 336 -6.77 -5.73 -5.36
CA THR A 336 -5.39 -6.16 -5.07
C THR A 336 -5.11 -6.13 -3.56
N ASP A 337 -4.35 -7.12 -3.07
CA ASP A 337 -3.99 -7.31 -1.66
C ASP A 337 -5.18 -7.44 -0.68
N SER A 338 -6.37 -7.77 -1.18
CA SER A 338 -7.61 -7.69 -0.40
C SER A 338 -7.78 -8.78 0.66
N THR A 339 -8.64 -8.50 1.63
CA THR A 339 -9.18 -9.51 2.56
C THR A 339 -10.62 -9.80 2.20
N LEU A 340 -10.96 -11.08 2.04
CA LEU A 340 -12.31 -11.56 1.85
C LEU A 340 -12.77 -12.39 3.04
N TYR A 341 -13.88 -12.01 3.65
CA TYR A 341 -14.59 -12.82 4.65
C TYR A 341 -16.01 -13.10 4.16
N ILE A 342 -16.35 -14.37 4.03
CA ILE A 342 -17.70 -14.82 3.71
C ILE A 342 -18.18 -15.82 4.75
N ASN A 343 -19.37 -15.61 5.27
CA ASN A 343 -19.98 -16.48 6.27
C ASN A 343 -21.46 -16.77 5.97
N LYS A 344 -21.91 -17.99 6.26
CA LYS A 344 -23.31 -18.43 6.11
C LYS A 344 -23.87 -18.13 4.71
N CYS A 345 -23.18 -18.61 3.69
CA CYS A 345 -23.45 -18.24 2.31
C CYS A 345 -23.35 -19.46 1.40
N ASN A 346 -24.41 -19.76 0.63
CA ASN A 346 -24.40 -20.86 -0.31
C ASN A 346 -24.05 -20.37 -1.72
N PHE A 347 -22.83 -20.65 -2.20
CA PHE A 347 -22.38 -20.26 -3.54
C PHE A 347 -21.25 -21.17 -4.06
N THR A 348 -21.05 -21.19 -5.38
CA THR A 348 -19.92 -21.85 -6.05
C THR A 348 -18.71 -20.92 -6.06
N LEU A 349 -17.53 -21.39 -5.66
CA LEU A 349 -16.34 -20.53 -5.56
C LEU A 349 -15.83 -20.03 -6.93
N SER A 350 -16.23 -20.68 -8.02
CA SER A 350 -15.97 -20.23 -9.40
C SER A 350 -16.56 -18.84 -9.71
N LYS A 351 -17.54 -18.39 -8.91
CA LYS A 351 -18.09 -17.03 -8.96
C LYS A 351 -17.12 -15.94 -8.53
N ILE A 352 -16.04 -16.29 -7.84
CA ILE A 352 -15.07 -15.33 -7.32
C ILE A 352 -13.76 -15.46 -8.09
N ASP A 353 -13.23 -14.32 -8.54
CA ASP A 353 -11.84 -14.17 -8.99
C ASP A 353 -11.00 -13.71 -7.79
N PHE A 354 -10.16 -14.62 -7.30
CA PHE A 354 -9.30 -14.44 -6.13
C PHE A 354 -7.91 -13.90 -6.48
N THR A 355 -7.62 -13.52 -7.73
CA THR A 355 -6.27 -13.06 -8.12
C THR A 355 -5.79 -11.82 -7.35
N GLY A 356 -6.72 -11.01 -6.82
CA GLY A 356 -6.38 -9.87 -5.96
C GLY A 356 -6.30 -10.21 -4.47
N ALA A 357 -6.64 -11.42 -4.04
CA ALA A 357 -6.77 -11.75 -2.63
C ALA A 357 -5.41 -11.97 -1.95
N LYS A 358 -5.29 -11.46 -0.74
CA LYS A 358 -4.19 -11.75 0.19
C LYS A 358 -4.64 -12.64 1.36
N SER A 359 -5.88 -12.49 1.79
CA SER A 359 -6.49 -13.28 2.85
C SER A 359 -7.92 -13.65 2.47
N VAL A 360 -8.26 -14.94 2.58
CA VAL A 360 -9.61 -15.45 2.29
C VAL A 360 -10.07 -16.32 3.45
N THR A 361 -11.28 -16.04 3.96
CA THR A 361 -12.02 -16.91 4.87
C THR A 361 -13.41 -17.13 4.31
N ILE A 362 -13.76 -18.37 4.03
CA ILE A 362 -15.11 -18.77 3.61
C ILE A 362 -15.57 -19.89 4.55
N ILE A 363 -16.61 -19.61 5.32
CA ILE A 363 -17.19 -20.56 6.29
C ILE A 363 -18.70 -20.61 6.18
N GLY A 364 -19.30 -21.74 6.59
CA GLY A 364 -20.75 -21.89 6.56
C GLY A 364 -21.33 -21.89 5.14
N ASN A 365 -20.56 -22.36 4.15
CA ASN A 365 -21.07 -22.68 2.82
C ASN A 365 -21.55 -24.14 2.84
N ASN A 366 -22.81 -24.38 2.48
CA ASN A 366 -23.38 -25.74 2.50
C ASN A 366 -23.41 -26.38 1.11
N ILE A 367 -22.86 -25.71 0.09
CA ILE A 367 -22.75 -26.29 -1.25
C ILE A 367 -21.58 -27.25 -1.31
N VAL A 368 -21.88 -28.52 -1.59
CA VAL A 368 -20.87 -29.55 -1.89
C VAL A 368 -20.18 -29.20 -3.20
N GLN A 369 -18.87 -29.00 -3.17
CA GLN A 369 -18.08 -28.60 -4.33
C GLN A 369 -16.58 -28.91 -4.14
N ASN A 370 -15.83 -28.88 -5.24
CA ASN A 370 -14.38 -29.02 -5.21
C ASN A 370 -13.70 -27.70 -4.79
N LEU A 371 -12.45 -27.81 -4.34
CA LEU A 371 -11.60 -26.63 -4.10
C LEU A 371 -11.33 -25.85 -5.41
N PRO A 372 -11.31 -24.51 -5.38
CA PRO A 372 -11.06 -23.69 -6.56
C PRO A 372 -9.59 -23.79 -7.00
N ASN A 373 -9.33 -24.07 -8.28
CA ASN A 373 -7.97 -24.20 -8.81
C ASN A 373 -7.63 -23.22 -9.95
N SER A 374 -8.46 -22.21 -10.14
CA SER A 374 -8.25 -21.18 -11.15
C SER A 374 -8.57 -19.80 -10.56
N LYS A 375 -8.02 -18.75 -11.18
CA LYS A 375 -8.20 -17.35 -10.74
C LYS A 375 -7.72 -17.13 -9.30
N ILE A 376 -6.60 -17.75 -8.95
CA ILE A 376 -5.91 -17.60 -7.66
C ILE A 376 -4.46 -17.25 -7.96
N ASP A 377 -3.95 -16.22 -7.30
CA ASP A 377 -2.53 -15.92 -7.27
C ASP A 377 -1.91 -16.59 -6.03
N TYR A 378 -1.55 -17.86 -6.15
CA TYR A 378 -1.10 -18.68 -5.02
C TYR A 378 0.08 -18.08 -4.22
N PRO A 379 1.11 -17.49 -4.85
CA PRO A 379 2.24 -16.90 -4.13
C PRO A 379 1.91 -15.65 -3.30
N SER A 380 0.86 -14.90 -3.66
CA SER A 380 0.50 -13.66 -2.95
C SER A 380 -0.40 -13.90 -1.73
N LEU A 381 -1.07 -15.07 -1.65
CA LEU A 381 -1.87 -15.46 -0.50
C LEU A 381 -1.02 -15.61 0.77
N ASN A 382 -1.52 -15.03 1.86
CA ASN A 382 -0.98 -15.17 3.22
C ASN A 382 -1.91 -15.97 4.14
N TYR A 383 -3.19 -16.11 3.78
CA TYR A 383 -4.17 -16.88 4.53
C TYR A 383 -5.29 -17.35 3.60
N PHE A 384 -5.57 -18.65 3.57
CA PHE A 384 -6.60 -19.21 2.70
C PHE A 384 -7.36 -20.31 3.44
N SER A 385 -8.47 -19.92 4.08
CA SER A 385 -9.30 -20.78 4.93
C SER A 385 -10.64 -21.05 4.30
N LEU A 386 -10.89 -22.31 3.93
CA LEU A 386 -12.14 -22.77 3.32
C LEU A 386 -12.72 -23.90 4.17
N GLY A 387 -13.89 -23.69 4.76
CA GLY A 387 -14.52 -24.63 5.68
C GLY A 387 -15.96 -25.01 5.30
N ASN A 388 -16.31 -26.24 5.67
CA ASN A 388 -17.62 -26.90 5.53
C ASN A 388 -17.99 -27.27 4.08
N SER A 389 -18.01 -28.57 3.80
CA SER A 389 -18.59 -29.20 2.59
C SER A 389 -17.72 -29.27 1.32
N PHE A 390 -16.42 -28.99 1.38
CA PHE A 390 -15.53 -29.22 0.23
C PHE A 390 -15.23 -30.71 0.01
N THR A 391 -15.26 -31.16 -1.25
CA THR A 391 -14.98 -32.55 -1.68
C THR A 391 -13.87 -32.61 -2.74
N GLY A 392 -13.54 -33.82 -3.20
CA GLY A 392 -12.48 -34.04 -4.19
C GLY A 392 -11.08 -33.92 -3.58
N SER A 393 -10.06 -33.91 -4.44
CA SER A 393 -8.66 -33.82 -4.04
C SER A 393 -8.17 -32.39 -3.89
N ILE A 394 -7.09 -32.21 -3.13
CA ILE A 394 -6.36 -30.93 -3.11
C ILE A 394 -5.66 -30.76 -4.47
N PRO A 395 -5.85 -29.65 -5.18
CA PRO A 395 -5.17 -29.41 -6.46
C PRO A 395 -3.66 -29.21 -6.29
N ASN A 396 -2.86 -29.71 -7.25
CA ASN A 396 -1.40 -29.59 -7.21
C ASN A 396 -0.92 -28.13 -7.22
N GLU A 397 -1.72 -27.22 -7.77
CA GLU A 397 -1.41 -25.80 -7.82
C GLU A 397 -1.27 -25.18 -6.43
N TYR A 398 -1.90 -25.77 -5.40
CA TYR A 398 -1.83 -25.31 -4.01
C TYR A 398 -0.44 -25.47 -3.39
N CYS A 399 0.43 -26.30 -3.98
CA CYS A 399 1.85 -26.40 -3.60
C CYS A 399 2.61 -25.07 -3.76
N GLN A 400 2.07 -24.12 -4.54
CA GLN A 400 2.64 -22.80 -4.76
C GLN A 400 2.32 -21.81 -3.63
N MET A 401 1.43 -22.16 -2.69
CA MET A 401 1.16 -21.33 -1.51
C MET A 401 2.33 -21.42 -0.52
N LYS A 402 2.53 -20.38 0.29
CA LYS A 402 3.52 -20.41 1.39
C LYS A 402 3.07 -21.41 2.48
N ALA A 403 4.02 -21.91 3.27
CA ALA A 403 3.73 -22.86 4.35
C ALA A 403 2.73 -22.24 5.35
N GLY A 404 1.74 -23.04 5.79
CA GLY A 404 0.73 -22.64 6.78
C GLY A 404 -0.39 -21.73 6.26
N VAL A 405 -0.36 -21.33 4.97
CA VAL A 405 -1.40 -20.49 4.35
C VAL A 405 -2.71 -21.26 4.16
N LEU A 406 -2.61 -22.50 3.67
CA LEU A 406 -3.75 -23.34 3.33
C LEU A 406 -4.40 -23.92 4.58
N LYS A 407 -5.70 -23.67 4.77
CA LYS A 407 -6.51 -24.17 5.88
C LYS A 407 -7.81 -24.77 5.35
N VAL A 408 -7.84 -26.09 5.23
CA VAL A 408 -8.98 -26.84 4.65
C VAL A 408 -9.36 -28.06 5.50
N GLY A 409 -8.90 -28.11 6.75
CA GLY A 409 -9.30 -29.12 7.72
C GLY A 409 -10.79 -29.04 8.06
N GLY A 410 -11.38 -30.18 8.43
CA GLY A 410 -12.81 -30.28 8.75
C GLY A 410 -13.71 -30.31 7.50
N ASN A 411 -13.19 -30.74 6.35
CA ASN A 411 -13.97 -30.90 5.12
C ASN A 411 -14.20 -32.38 4.80
N LYS A 412 -14.62 -32.67 3.57
CA LYS A 412 -14.83 -34.02 3.02
C LYS A 412 -13.88 -34.26 1.83
N LEU A 413 -12.67 -33.73 1.91
CA LEU A 413 -11.65 -33.92 0.87
C LEU A 413 -11.22 -35.39 0.85
N THR A 414 -10.99 -35.90 -0.36
CA THR A 414 -10.68 -37.30 -0.68
C THR A 414 -9.57 -37.36 -1.73
N GLY A 415 -9.20 -38.54 -2.22
CA GLY A 415 -8.10 -38.68 -3.16
C GLY A 415 -6.74 -38.56 -2.47
N SER A 416 -5.66 -38.53 -3.27
CA SER A 416 -4.30 -38.36 -2.75
C SER A 416 -3.96 -36.89 -2.52
N VAL A 417 -3.15 -36.61 -1.50
CA VAL A 417 -2.58 -35.26 -1.32
C VAL A 417 -1.45 -35.02 -2.34
N PRO A 418 -1.26 -33.77 -2.82
CA PRO A 418 -0.11 -33.41 -3.64
C PRO A 418 1.22 -33.82 -3.02
N SER A 419 2.18 -34.25 -3.85
CA SER A 419 3.50 -34.73 -3.42
C SER A 419 4.23 -33.74 -2.51
N CYS A 420 4.13 -32.44 -2.79
CA CYS A 420 4.72 -31.40 -1.95
C CYS A 420 4.29 -31.50 -0.47
N PHE A 421 3.07 -31.96 -0.17
CA PHE A 421 2.58 -32.16 1.19
C PHE A 421 2.99 -33.52 1.76
N SER A 422 2.89 -34.61 0.99
CA SER A 422 3.29 -35.94 1.47
C SER A 422 4.80 -36.01 1.75
N CYS A 423 5.62 -35.31 0.96
CA CYS A 423 7.08 -35.21 1.13
C CYS A 423 7.52 -34.57 2.46
N VAL A 424 6.63 -33.83 3.14
CA VAL A 424 6.93 -33.18 4.44
C VAL A 424 6.20 -33.81 5.62
N GLY A 425 5.30 -34.75 5.38
CA GLY A 425 4.53 -35.45 6.42
C GLY A 425 3.38 -34.63 7.00
N GLY A 426 2.49 -35.27 7.76
CA GLY A 426 1.26 -34.69 8.30
C GLY A 426 1.47 -33.64 9.39
N SER A 427 2.53 -33.76 10.19
CA SER A 427 2.82 -32.83 11.29
C SER A 427 3.51 -31.52 10.88
N ASN A 428 3.84 -31.33 9.61
CA ASN A 428 4.52 -30.13 9.14
C ASN A 428 3.62 -28.89 9.22
N ASP A 429 4.22 -27.71 9.38
CA ASP A 429 3.48 -26.44 9.35
C ASP A 429 2.71 -26.21 8.05
N ALA A 430 3.18 -26.78 6.92
CA ALA A 430 2.50 -26.74 5.63
C ALA A 430 1.22 -27.61 5.56
N THR A 431 1.09 -28.61 6.43
CA THR A 431 0.07 -29.68 6.31
C THR A 431 -0.85 -29.82 7.52
N LYS A 432 -0.48 -29.30 8.69
CA LYS A 432 -1.26 -29.48 9.93
C LYS A 432 -2.71 -28.98 9.85
N PHE A 433 -3.01 -28.06 8.93
CA PHE A 433 -4.36 -27.52 8.70
C PHE A 433 -5.11 -28.22 7.55
N LEU A 434 -4.64 -29.38 7.10
CA LEU A 434 -5.33 -30.24 6.14
C LEU A 434 -6.25 -31.27 6.81
N PHE A 435 -6.26 -31.34 8.14
CA PHE A 435 -6.97 -32.37 8.91
C PHE A 435 -8.07 -31.78 9.81
N PRO A 436 -9.13 -32.54 10.13
CA PRO A 436 -9.46 -33.87 9.56
C PRO A 436 -10.01 -33.78 8.13
N ASN A 437 -9.71 -34.79 7.30
CA ASN A 437 -10.27 -35.08 5.96
C ASN A 437 -10.07 -36.59 5.67
N ASP A 438 -10.63 -37.12 4.59
CA ASP A 438 -10.68 -38.57 4.28
C ASP A 438 -9.83 -38.92 3.04
N TYR A 439 -8.51 -38.64 3.10
CA TYR A 439 -7.60 -38.86 1.98
C TYR A 439 -7.39 -40.36 1.70
N SER A 440 -7.47 -40.75 0.43
CA SER A 440 -7.46 -42.16 0.03
C SER A 440 -6.09 -42.82 0.05
N ASP A 441 -5.02 -42.03 0.14
CA ASP A 441 -3.63 -42.48 0.26
C ASP A 441 -3.20 -42.73 1.72
N GLY A 442 -4.12 -42.58 2.68
CA GLY A 442 -3.83 -42.76 4.10
C GLY A 442 -3.04 -41.62 4.73
N PHE A 443 -2.95 -40.45 4.07
CA PHE A 443 -2.34 -39.27 4.65
C PHE A 443 -3.20 -38.72 5.80
N ILE A 444 -2.67 -38.72 7.03
CA ILE A 444 -3.36 -38.33 8.26
C ILE A 444 -2.50 -37.42 9.11
N ASP A 445 -3.10 -36.81 10.15
CA ASP A 445 -2.33 -36.07 11.15
C ASP A 445 -1.29 -37.00 11.79
N GLY A 446 -0.04 -36.55 11.88
CA GLY A 446 1.07 -37.37 12.36
C GLY A 446 1.73 -38.28 11.32
N SER A 447 1.24 -38.36 10.07
CA SER A 447 1.90 -39.16 9.03
C SER A 447 3.38 -38.76 8.86
N ALA A 448 4.28 -39.74 8.81
CA ALA A 448 5.69 -39.48 8.52
C ALA A 448 5.88 -38.93 7.09
N PRO A 449 6.93 -38.14 6.83
CA PRO A 449 7.29 -37.73 5.48
C PRO A 449 7.55 -38.94 4.56
N THR A 450 7.04 -38.89 3.32
CA THR A 450 7.31 -39.92 2.30
C THR A 450 8.63 -39.67 1.58
N THR A 451 9.14 -40.68 0.85
CA THR A 451 10.20 -40.45 -0.14
C THR A 451 9.71 -39.47 -1.21
N CYS A 452 10.47 -38.40 -1.45
CA CYS A 452 10.08 -37.34 -2.37
C CYS A 452 10.60 -37.60 -3.79
N GLU A 453 10.07 -38.65 -4.43
CA GLU A 453 10.53 -39.10 -5.75
C GLU A 453 10.24 -38.11 -6.88
N SER A 454 9.28 -37.20 -6.67
CA SER A 454 8.90 -36.15 -7.61
C SER A 454 9.77 -34.89 -7.52
N PHE A 455 10.75 -34.84 -6.61
CA PHE A 455 11.71 -33.75 -6.54
C PHE A 455 12.53 -33.67 -7.83
N GLU A 456 12.46 -32.53 -8.51
CA GLU A 456 13.20 -32.33 -9.76
C GLU A 456 13.65 -30.87 -9.90
N VAL A 457 14.89 -30.68 -10.36
CA VAL A 457 15.42 -29.38 -10.79
C VAL A 457 15.51 -29.37 -12.31
N PHE A 458 14.77 -28.47 -12.97
CA PHE A 458 14.77 -28.39 -14.43
C PHE A 458 16.07 -27.76 -14.94
N LYS A 459 16.65 -28.38 -15.97
CA LYS A 459 17.97 -28.00 -16.51
C LYS A 459 17.98 -26.69 -17.31
N ASN A 460 16.81 -26.10 -17.57
CA ASN A 460 16.68 -24.89 -18.38
C ASN A 460 16.92 -23.62 -17.53
N HIS A 461 18.17 -23.36 -17.16
CA HIS A 461 18.60 -22.15 -16.49
C HIS A 461 20.00 -21.73 -16.97
N SER A 462 20.32 -20.44 -16.87
CA SER A 462 21.66 -19.94 -17.20
C SER A 462 22.70 -20.60 -16.32
N LYS A 463 23.87 -20.92 -16.91
CA LYS A 463 25.05 -21.41 -16.19
C LYS A 463 26.17 -20.38 -16.14
N ILE A 464 25.92 -19.16 -16.60
CA ILE A 464 26.88 -18.06 -16.63
C ILE A 464 26.41 -16.99 -15.66
N ALA A 465 27.32 -16.55 -14.79
CA ALA A 465 27.12 -15.46 -13.85
C ALA A 465 28.15 -14.34 -14.08
N LYS A 466 27.74 -13.10 -13.85
CA LYS A 466 28.61 -11.93 -13.80
C LYS A 466 29.53 -11.96 -12.59
N THR A 467 30.75 -11.48 -12.75
CA THR A 467 31.75 -11.43 -11.67
C THR A 467 31.45 -10.35 -10.61
N ASP A 468 30.59 -9.39 -10.93
CA ASP A 468 30.21 -8.26 -10.07
C ASP A 468 29.18 -8.59 -8.98
N GLY A 469 28.67 -9.84 -8.96
CA GLY A 469 27.67 -10.30 -7.99
C GLY A 469 26.23 -9.82 -8.25
N SER A 470 25.96 -9.25 -9.43
CA SER A 470 24.61 -8.83 -9.82
C SER A 470 23.74 -9.98 -10.36
N SER A 471 24.32 -11.18 -10.52
CA SER A 471 23.66 -12.29 -11.18
C SER A 471 22.61 -12.98 -10.32
N LYS A 472 21.44 -13.14 -10.93
CA LYS A 472 20.26 -13.80 -10.39
C LYS A 472 19.79 -14.86 -11.38
N ILE A 473 20.10 -16.12 -11.09
CA ILE A 473 19.76 -17.24 -11.98
C ILE A 473 18.41 -17.79 -11.55
N THR A 474 17.38 -17.58 -12.37
CA THR A 474 16.07 -18.20 -12.14
C THR A 474 16.13 -19.69 -12.45
N VAL A 475 15.68 -20.51 -11.50
CA VAL A 475 15.59 -21.97 -11.63
C VAL A 475 14.15 -22.42 -11.42
N PHE A 476 13.68 -23.29 -12.29
CA PHE A 476 12.38 -23.96 -12.18
C PHE A 476 12.55 -25.40 -11.76
N GLY A 477 11.54 -25.96 -11.13
CA GLY A 477 11.53 -27.36 -10.72
C GLY A 477 10.22 -27.78 -10.11
N GLN A 478 10.26 -28.90 -9.40
CA GLN A 478 9.15 -29.50 -8.69
C GLN A 478 9.58 -29.93 -7.29
N ASP A 479 8.71 -29.68 -6.31
CA ASP A 479 8.83 -30.13 -4.94
C ASP A 479 10.11 -29.66 -4.21
N PHE A 480 10.59 -28.45 -4.54
CA PHE A 480 11.64 -27.76 -3.77
C PHE A 480 11.31 -27.61 -2.27
N GLY A 481 10.04 -27.73 -1.88
CA GLY A 481 9.57 -27.42 -0.53
C GLY A 481 9.40 -25.93 -0.29
N TRP A 482 9.33 -25.58 1.00
CA TRP A 482 9.12 -24.21 1.51
C TRP A 482 10.37 -23.59 2.11
N GLY A 483 11.49 -24.29 2.09
CA GLY A 483 12.76 -23.84 2.64
C GLY A 483 13.93 -24.58 2.01
N TYR A 484 15.12 -24.10 2.30
CA TYR A 484 16.36 -24.72 1.87
C TYR A 484 17.42 -24.58 2.96
N GLN A 485 18.48 -25.37 2.83
CA GLN A 485 19.71 -25.20 3.61
C GLN A 485 20.91 -25.24 2.67
N THR A 486 21.75 -24.19 2.71
CA THR A 486 23.06 -24.25 2.06
C THR A 486 23.90 -25.33 2.73
N LYS A 487 24.36 -26.31 1.94
CA LYS A 487 25.30 -27.36 2.39
C LYS A 487 26.74 -26.97 2.06
N SER A 488 26.96 -26.36 0.90
CA SER A 488 28.28 -25.85 0.49
C SER A 488 28.17 -24.80 -0.61
N GLY A 489 29.23 -24.00 -0.79
CA GLY A 489 29.29 -22.89 -1.75
C GLY A 489 28.82 -21.56 -1.16
N SER A 490 29.04 -20.48 -1.91
CA SER A 490 28.82 -19.09 -1.45
C SER A 490 27.56 -18.43 -2.01
N ALA A 491 26.83 -19.10 -2.91
CA ALA A 491 25.54 -18.61 -3.39
C ALA A 491 24.44 -18.72 -2.33
N SER A 492 23.31 -18.08 -2.60
CA SER A 492 22.11 -18.20 -1.76
C SER A 492 20.87 -18.37 -2.61
N ILE A 493 19.78 -18.85 -2.00
CA ILE A 493 18.51 -19.09 -2.67
C ILE A 493 17.46 -18.09 -2.17
N ASN A 494 16.73 -17.51 -3.11
CA ASN A 494 15.45 -16.86 -2.85
C ASN A 494 14.32 -17.69 -3.47
N ILE A 495 13.42 -18.24 -2.64
CA ILE A 495 12.27 -19.00 -3.14
C ILE A 495 11.21 -18.01 -3.63
N LEU A 496 10.99 -17.97 -4.95
CA LEU A 496 10.04 -17.05 -5.58
C LEU A 496 8.62 -17.61 -5.59
N ILE A 497 8.48 -18.91 -5.90
CA ILE A 497 7.23 -19.66 -5.85
C ILE A 497 7.54 -20.99 -5.17
N PRO A 498 7.01 -21.24 -3.95
CA PRO A 498 7.18 -22.50 -3.25
C PRO A 498 6.98 -23.71 -4.16
N ASN A 499 7.82 -24.73 -3.98
CA ASN A 499 7.81 -25.98 -4.75
C ASN A 499 7.98 -25.86 -6.29
N LYS A 500 8.13 -24.66 -6.88
CA LYS A 500 8.14 -24.48 -8.35
C LYS A 500 9.26 -23.61 -8.90
N LYS A 501 9.62 -22.52 -8.22
CA LYS A 501 10.53 -21.50 -8.76
C LYS A 501 11.40 -20.88 -7.66
N LEU A 502 12.68 -20.80 -7.91
CA LEU A 502 13.65 -20.12 -7.06
C LEU A 502 14.61 -19.27 -7.88
N GLU A 503 15.33 -18.38 -7.20
CA GLU A 503 16.41 -17.56 -7.74
C GLU A 503 17.69 -17.88 -6.98
N LEU A 504 18.73 -18.31 -7.70
CA LEU A 504 20.09 -18.38 -7.16
C LEU A 504 20.70 -16.97 -7.22
N VAL A 505 21.03 -16.42 -6.06
CA VAL A 505 21.73 -15.15 -5.94
C VAL A 505 23.23 -15.45 -5.87
N ILE A 506 23.93 -15.10 -6.94
CA ILE A 506 25.35 -15.41 -7.11
C ILE A 506 26.17 -14.22 -6.59
N PRO A 507 27.10 -14.43 -5.64
CA PRO A 507 27.93 -13.36 -5.10
C PRO A 507 28.99 -12.91 -6.11
N LYS A 508 29.76 -11.88 -5.74
CA LYS A 508 31.00 -11.56 -6.46
C LYS A 508 31.95 -12.74 -6.43
N GLY A 509 32.63 -12.99 -7.54
CA GLY A 509 33.61 -14.06 -7.66
C GLY A 509 34.10 -14.23 -9.09
N VAL A 510 34.96 -15.22 -9.28
CA VAL A 510 35.63 -15.51 -10.55
C VAL A 510 35.83 -17.01 -10.74
N GLY A 511 36.09 -17.42 -11.99
CA GLY A 511 36.43 -18.79 -12.34
C GLY A 511 35.26 -19.64 -12.84
N THR A 512 35.55 -20.90 -13.14
CA THR A 512 34.62 -21.82 -13.82
C THR A 512 34.26 -23.02 -12.97
N ASN A 513 33.15 -23.69 -13.32
CA ASN A 513 32.68 -24.91 -12.65
C ASN A 513 32.49 -24.76 -11.13
N ILE A 514 32.04 -23.57 -10.71
CA ILE A 514 31.71 -23.28 -9.32
C ILE A 514 30.48 -24.10 -8.93
N LYS A 515 30.59 -24.78 -7.79
CA LYS A 515 29.55 -25.66 -7.25
C LYS A 515 28.90 -25.01 -6.04
N TYR A 516 27.57 -25.03 -6.04
CA TYR A 516 26.74 -24.67 -4.90
C TYR A 516 25.80 -25.83 -4.60
N VAL A 517 25.79 -26.32 -3.37
CA VAL A 517 24.92 -27.44 -2.97
C VAL A 517 23.92 -26.95 -1.94
N ALA A 518 22.64 -27.17 -2.23
CA ALA A 518 21.55 -26.88 -1.32
C ALA A 518 20.71 -28.13 -1.06
N GLY A 519 20.30 -28.30 0.20
CA GLY A 519 19.36 -29.32 0.62
C GLY A 519 17.94 -28.79 0.67
N PHE A 520 16.98 -29.60 0.21
CA PHE A 520 15.55 -29.31 0.12
C PHE A 520 14.71 -30.39 0.82
N GLY A 521 13.39 -30.17 0.88
CA GLY A 521 12.43 -31.10 1.49
C GLY A 521 12.53 -31.19 3.01
N ASP A 522 11.90 -32.22 3.58
CA ASP A 522 11.92 -32.46 5.03
C ASP A 522 13.35 -32.63 5.57
N GLY A 523 13.69 -31.85 6.61
CA GLY A 523 15.02 -31.85 7.21
C GLY A 523 16.16 -31.51 6.25
N PHE A 524 15.88 -30.94 5.07
CA PHE A 524 16.86 -30.61 4.03
C PHE A 524 17.71 -31.81 3.60
N LYS A 525 17.07 -32.96 3.39
CA LYS A 525 17.71 -34.23 3.01
C LYS A 525 17.87 -34.43 1.49
N LEU A 526 17.18 -33.62 0.68
CA LEU A 526 17.24 -33.69 -0.78
C LEU A 526 18.29 -32.73 -1.30
N ASP A 527 19.53 -33.19 -1.46
CA ASP A 527 20.63 -32.35 -1.94
C ASP A 527 20.57 -32.19 -3.47
N ASN A 528 20.75 -30.96 -3.94
CA ASN A 528 20.97 -30.66 -5.36
C ASN A 528 22.20 -29.79 -5.56
N GLU A 529 23.04 -30.17 -6.52
CA GLU A 529 24.20 -29.39 -6.95
C GLU A 529 23.82 -28.46 -8.11
N PHE A 530 24.12 -27.18 -7.95
CA PHE A 530 24.08 -26.16 -8.99
C PHE A 530 25.50 -25.87 -9.43
N THR A 531 25.77 -26.00 -10.73
CA THR A 531 27.07 -25.68 -11.32
C THR A 531 26.94 -24.48 -12.24
N PHE A 532 27.75 -23.46 -12.00
CA PHE A 532 27.83 -22.27 -12.84
C PHE A 532 29.29 -21.82 -13.03
N SER A 533 29.53 -21.02 -14.04
CA SER A 533 30.81 -20.34 -14.27
C SER A 533 30.60 -18.84 -14.25
N TYR A 534 31.59 -18.11 -13.80
CA TYR A 534 31.63 -16.68 -14.03
C TYR A 534 31.95 -16.40 -15.50
N GLU A 535 31.45 -15.29 -16.03
CA GLU A 535 31.72 -14.85 -17.40
C GLU A 535 33.23 -14.71 -17.65
N GLU A 536 33.63 -14.91 -18.90
CA GLU A 536 35.01 -14.70 -19.32
C GLU A 536 35.34 -13.20 -19.27
N PRO A 537 36.56 -12.81 -18.87
CA PRO A 537 36.95 -11.41 -18.91
C PRO A 537 36.90 -10.89 -20.35
N VAL A 538 36.40 -9.68 -20.58
CA VAL A 538 36.41 -9.06 -21.91
C VAL A 538 37.05 -7.69 -21.80
N ILE A 539 38.10 -7.45 -22.59
CA ILE A 539 38.79 -6.16 -22.61
C ILE A 539 38.13 -5.28 -23.67
N HIS A 540 37.48 -4.20 -23.24
CA HIS A 540 36.82 -3.27 -24.15
C HIS A 540 37.73 -2.12 -24.55
N ALA A 541 38.48 -1.57 -23.60
CA ALA A 541 39.27 -0.36 -23.80
C ALA A 541 40.48 -0.27 -22.87
N TYR A 542 41.43 0.59 -23.25
CA TYR A 542 42.36 1.21 -22.33
C TYR A 542 42.05 2.71 -22.23
N SER A 543 42.41 3.32 -21.09
CA SER A 543 42.19 4.73 -20.85
C SER A 543 43.19 5.30 -19.84
N PHE A 544 43.13 6.60 -19.63
CA PHE A 544 43.91 7.29 -18.59
C PHE A 544 42.97 7.96 -17.61
N SER A 545 43.27 7.84 -16.32
CA SER A 545 42.50 8.50 -15.27
C SER A 545 43.41 9.27 -14.33
N LYS A 546 43.01 10.51 -14.02
CA LYS A 546 43.69 11.35 -13.04
C LYS A 546 42.81 11.45 -11.80
N THR A 547 43.34 10.98 -10.69
CA THR A 547 42.69 11.04 -9.38
C THR A 547 43.52 11.93 -8.44
N PRO A 548 42.99 12.35 -7.28
CA PRO A 548 43.78 13.05 -6.28
C PRO A 548 45.02 12.27 -5.81
N THR A 549 45.00 10.95 -5.93
CA THR A 549 46.07 10.04 -5.48
C THR A 549 47.12 9.74 -6.56
N GLY A 550 46.91 10.16 -7.80
CA GLY A 550 47.85 9.93 -8.91
C GLY A 550 47.18 9.78 -10.27
N GLU A 551 48.02 9.57 -11.28
CA GLU A 551 47.62 9.23 -12.65
C GLU A 551 47.72 7.72 -12.86
N PHE A 552 46.72 7.14 -13.53
CA PHE A 552 46.56 5.70 -13.69
C PHE A 552 46.35 5.35 -15.15
N PHE A 553 46.95 4.23 -15.56
CA PHE A 553 46.63 3.53 -16.79
C PHE A 553 45.47 2.56 -16.50
N VAL A 554 44.36 2.71 -17.20
CA VAL A 554 43.11 2.02 -16.85
C VAL A 554 42.77 1.02 -17.93
N ILE A 555 42.48 -0.22 -17.53
CA ILE A 555 41.90 -1.23 -18.41
C ILE A 555 40.42 -1.38 -18.07
N SER A 556 39.55 -1.18 -19.05
CA SER A 556 38.09 -1.21 -18.89
C SER A 556 37.50 -2.42 -19.60
N GLY A 557 36.63 -3.15 -18.92
CA GLY A 557 36.10 -4.42 -19.41
C GLY A 557 34.99 -5.04 -18.55
N ASP A 558 34.49 -6.19 -19.01
CA ASP A 558 33.56 -7.05 -18.26
C ASP A 558 34.29 -8.29 -17.72
N GLY A 559 33.68 -9.03 -16.79
CA GLY A 559 34.25 -10.29 -16.28
C GLY A 559 35.54 -10.16 -15.46
N PHE A 560 35.85 -8.97 -14.95
CA PHE A 560 36.99 -8.75 -14.05
C PHE A 560 36.72 -9.18 -12.60
N ASP A 561 37.76 -9.40 -11.81
CA ASP A 561 37.64 -9.68 -10.37
C ASP A 561 37.36 -8.39 -9.59
N TYR A 562 36.21 -8.35 -8.89
CA TYR A 562 35.78 -7.22 -8.06
C TYR A 562 36.11 -7.40 -6.57
N THR A 563 36.85 -8.44 -6.21
CA THR A 563 37.18 -8.80 -4.81
C THR A 563 38.65 -9.12 -4.59
N GLY A 564 39.33 -9.60 -5.64
CA GLY A 564 40.71 -10.03 -5.62
C GLY A 564 41.58 -9.23 -6.59
N ILE A 565 42.57 -9.91 -7.14
CA ILE A 565 43.59 -9.35 -8.03
C ILE A 565 43.27 -9.74 -9.46
N ASN A 566 43.39 -8.77 -10.37
CA ASN A 566 43.35 -8.99 -11.80
C ASN A 566 44.79 -9.05 -12.32
N SER A 567 45.24 -10.19 -12.85
CA SER A 567 46.59 -10.27 -13.42
C SER A 567 46.57 -9.70 -14.83
N VAL A 568 47.26 -8.57 -15.03
CA VAL A 568 47.29 -7.86 -16.32
C VAL A 568 48.71 -7.85 -16.88
N THR A 569 48.92 -8.51 -18.00
CA THR A 569 50.18 -8.48 -18.75
C THR A 569 50.09 -7.46 -19.87
N ILE A 570 51.04 -6.53 -19.91
CA ILE A 570 51.19 -5.56 -20.99
C ILE A 570 52.41 -5.95 -21.81
N LYS A 571 52.26 -6.05 -23.13
CA LYS A 571 53.33 -6.38 -24.07
C LYS A 571 53.45 -5.27 -25.10
N GLY A 572 54.46 -4.43 -24.93
CA GLY A 572 54.81 -3.36 -25.87
C GLY A 572 56.00 -3.75 -26.76
N VAL A 573 56.80 -2.76 -27.17
CA VAL A 573 57.92 -2.98 -28.10
C VAL A 573 59.14 -3.51 -27.35
N GLY A 574 59.37 -4.82 -27.42
CA GLY A 574 60.55 -5.48 -26.85
C GLY A 574 60.57 -5.59 -25.32
N LYS A 575 59.48 -5.20 -24.64
CA LYS A 575 59.30 -5.33 -23.20
C LYS A 575 57.94 -5.93 -22.86
N THR A 576 57.87 -6.67 -21.76
CA THR A 576 56.65 -7.30 -21.27
C THR A 576 56.68 -7.36 -19.76
N THR A 577 55.66 -6.81 -19.12
CA THR A 577 55.54 -6.77 -17.66
C THR A 577 54.14 -7.22 -17.26
N THR A 578 54.06 -7.96 -16.16
CA THR A 578 52.78 -8.39 -15.56
C THR A 578 52.56 -7.62 -14.28
N TYR A 579 51.34 -7.10 -14.12
CA TYR A 579 50.91 -6.29 -13.00
C TYR A 579 49.81 -7.01 -12.22
N ASP A 580 49.89 -6.93 -10.90
CA ASP A 580 48.79 -7.30 -10.01
C ASP A 580 47.84 -6.11 -9.92
N GLY A 581 46.90 -6.03 -10.86
CA GLY A 581 45.84 -5.04 -10.87
C GLY A 581 44.93 -5.24 -9.65
N PRO A 582 44.58 -4.18 -8.90
CA PRO A 582 43.68 -4.30 -7.77
C PRO A 582 42.28 -4.75 -8.23
N SER A 583 41.40 -4.99 -7.26
CA SER A 583 39.99 -5.28 -7.54
C SER A 583 39.39 -4.24 -8.48
N ALA A 584 38.70 -4.70 -9.51
CA ALA A 584 38.02 -3.82 -10.43
C ALA A 584 37.04 -2.92 -9.67
N ILE A 585 37.01 -1.65 -10.04
CA ILE A 585 36.03 -0.70 -9.54
C ILE A 585 34.87 -0.61 -10.53
N VAL A 586 33.69 -0.28 -10.03
CA VAL A 586 32.54 -0.01 -10.90
C VAL A 586 32.81 1.30 -11.63
N GLY A 587 33.14 1.22 -12.92
CA GLY A 587 33.27 2.37 -13.80
C GLY A 587 31.89 2.86 -14.27
N SER A 588 31.89 3.89 -15.13
CA SER A 588 30.65 4.47 -15.66
C SER A 588 29.90 3.55 -16.61
N THR A 589 30.62 2.66 -17.31
CA THR A 589 30.09 1.73 -18.30
C THR A 589 30.56 0.30 -18.05
N TYR A 590 31.84 0.12 -17.71
CA TYR A 590 32.50 -1.17 -17.52
C TYR A 590 33.20 -1.24 -16.15
N GLY A 591 33.73 -2.41 -15.78
CA GLY A 591 34.67 -2.53 -14.67
C GLY A 591 36.04 -1.98 -15.05
N ASP A 592 36.65 -1.21 -14.15
CA ASP A 592 37.95 -0.58 -14.38
C ASP A 592 39.03 -1.19 -13.48
N ILE A 593 40.15 -1.61 -14.08
CA ILE A 593 41.38 -1.99 -13.39
C ILE A 593 42.36 -0.82 -13.47
N LEU A 594 42.73 -0.27 -12.32
CA LEU A 594 43.66 0.86 -12.22
C LEU A 594 45.10 0.34 -12.06
N LEU A 595 45.94 0.56 -13.06
CA LEU A 595 47.37 0.27 -13.02
C LEU A 595 48.19 1.56 -12.86
N PRO A 596 49.41 1.50 -12.27
CA PRO A 596 50.32 2.65 -12.22
C PRO A 596 50.62 3.19 -13.62
N ILE A 597 50.77 4.51 -13.77
CA ILE A 597 51.08 5.11 -15.08
C ILE A 597 52.45 4.67 -15.64
N ASP A 598 53.37 4.22 -14.77
CA ASP A 598 54.71 3.72 -15.14
C ASP A 598 54.65 2.54 -16.15
N VAL A 599 53.50 1.86 -16.26
CA VAL A 599 53.21 0.85 -17.28
C VAL A 599 53.63 1.28 -18.69
N VAL A 600 53.46 2.58 -19.03
CA VAL A 600 53.84 3.13 -20.34
C VAL A 600 55.36 2.99 -20.57
N LEU A 601 56.17 3.38 -19.59
CA LEU A 601 57.64 3.36 -19.67
C LEU A 601 58.20 1.94 -19.50
N ASP A 602 57.65 1.18 -18.56
CA ASP A 602 58.04 -0.19 -18.24
C ASP A 602 57.90 -1.12 -19.43
N ASN A 603 56.87 -0.92 -20.25
CA ASN A 603 56.57 -1.77 -21.41
C ASN A 603 57.00 -1.16 -22.74
N GLY A 604 57.59 0.03 -22.74
CA GLY A 604 58.02 0.71 -23.98
C GLY A 604 56.85 0.92 -24.93
N LEU A 605 55.73 1.45 -24.42
CA LEU A 605 54.60 1.85 -25.27
C LEU A 605 55.01 3.09 -26.07
N ILE A 606 54.93 2.98 -27.39
CA ILE A 606 55.35 4.02 -28.33
C ILE A 606 54.12 4.46 -29.13
N GLU A 607 53.98 5.76 -29.31
CA GLU A 607 52.90 6.38 -30.09
C GLU A 607 52.73 5.69 -31.46
N LYS A 608 51.48 5.32 -31.79
CA LYS A 608 51.06 4.63 -33.02
C LYS A 608 51.60 3.21 -33.20
N GLN A 609 52.24 2.62 -32.19
CA GLN A 609 52.64 1.21 -32.20
C GLN A 609 51.59 0.34 -31.52
N GLN A 610 51.50 -0.91 -31.96
CA GLN A 610 50.62 -1.88 -31.32
C GLN A 610 51.22 -2.37 -30.00
N PHE A 611 50.34 -2.58 -29.02
CA PHE A 611 50.64 -3.27 -27.78
C PHE A 611 49.50 -4.23 -27.45
N THR A 612 49.83 -5.29 -26.73
CA THR A 612 48.86 -6.31 -26.35
C THR A 612 48.62 -6.27 -24.84
N VAL A 613 47.35 -6.34 -24.47
CA VAL A 613 46.88 -6.49 -23.09
C VAL A 613 46.33 -7.89 -22.94
N THR A 614 46.87 -8.65 -22.00
CA THR A 614 46.34 -9.95 -21.60
C THR A 614 45.84 -9.84 -20.16
N VAL A 615 44.57 -10.18 -19.93
CA VAL A 615 43.95 -10.20 -18.60
C VAL A 615 43.64 -11.63 -18.21
N VAL A 616 44.16 -12.07 -17.06
CA VAL A 616 43.90 -13.38 -16.48
C VAL A 616 43.10 -13.23 -15.18
N VAL A 617 41.90 -13.78 -15.17
CA VAL A 617 40.93 -13.68 -14.06
C VAL A 617 40.33 -15.05 -13.79
N GLY A 618 40.50 -15.55 -12.55
CA GLY A 618 39.93 -16.84 -12.15
C GLY A 618 40.34 -18.03 -13.02
N GLY A 619 41.55 -17.99 -13.61
CA GLY A 619 42.04 -19.02 -14.55
C GLY A 619 41.48 -18.92 -15.96
N GLN A 620 40.69 -17.89 -16.26
CA GLN A 620 40.23 -17.52 -17.60
C GLN A 620 41.15 -16.44 -18.17
N THR A 621 41.38 -16.42 -19.48
CA THR A 621 42.34 -15.50 -20.12
C THR A 621 41.74 -14.87 -21.36
N THR A 622 41.88 -13.55 -21.45
CA THR A 622 41.50 -12.78 -22.64
C THR A 622 42.65 -11.88 -23.05
N GLU A 623 42.81 -11.73 -24.36
CA GLU A 623 43.85 -10.91 -24.97
C GLU A 623 43.23 -9.94 -25.96
N LYS A 624 43.67 -8.68 -25.94
CA LYS A 624 43.32 -7.68 -26.94
C LYS A 624 44.55 -6.86 -27.31
N THR A 625 44.73 -6.64 -28.61
CA THR A 625 45.76 -5.75 -29.15
C THR A 625 45.15 -4.39 -29.43
N PHE A 626 45.85 -3.33 -29.03
CA PHE A 626 45.47 -1.94 -29.24
C PHE A 626 46.60 -1.21 -29.95
N THR A 627 46.27 -0.13 -30.64
CA THR A 627 47.24 0.89 -31.05
C THR A 627 47.38 1.92 -29.93
N TYR A 628 48.61 2.19 -29.46
CA TYR A 628 48.85 3.15 -28.38
C TYR A 628 48.81 4.59 -28.89
N TYR A 629 48.01 5.40 -28.21
CA TYR A 629 47.90 6.86 -28.37
C TYR A 629 48.04 7.54 -27.00
N ASP A 630 48.97 8.49 -26.86
CA ASP A 630 49.18 9.36 -25.70
C ASP A 630 48.38 10.66 -25.77
N LYS A 631 47.89 11.01 -26.97
CA LYS A 631 47.06 12.17 -27.27
C LYS A 631 46.10 11.87 -28.42
N LEU A 632 45.01 12.60 -28.50
CA LEU A 632 44.06 12.51 -29.61
C LEU A 632 44.33 13.61 -30.65
N GLU A 633 44.15 13.29 -31.92
CA GLU A 633 44.16 14.26 -33.02
C GLU A 633 42.82 14.20 -33.77
N ILE A 634 42.22 15.35 -34.05
CA ILE A 634 40.99 15.46 -34.85
C ILE A 634 41.22 16.47 -35.99
N GLU A 635 40.94 16.04 -37.21
CA GLU A 635 41.05 16.88 -38.41
C GLU A 635 39.75 17.68 -38.58
N VAL A 636 39.83 18.99 -38.35
CA VAL A 636 38.70 19.93 -38.54
C VAL A 636 38.89 20.90 -39.70
N ASP A 637 40.11 21.00 -40.23
CA ASP A 637 40.44 21.94 -41.31
C ASP A 637 39.65 21.63 -42.58
N GLY A 638 38.94 22.64 -43.10
CA GLY A 638 38.11 22.53 -44.29
C GLY A 638 36.74 21.87 -44.08
N ILE A 639 36.35 21.56 -42.83
CA ILE A 639 35.01 21.08 -42.49
C ILE A 639 34.10 22.27 -42.14
N GLN A 640 32.99 22.41 -42.87
CA GLN A 640 31.94 23.41 -42.60
C GLN A 640 30.64 22.69 -42.22
N LEU A 641 30.17 22.93 -41.00
CA LEU A 641 28.91 22.37 -40.47
C LEU A 641 27.75 23.31 -40.75
N HIS A 642 26.53 22.79 -40.82
CA HIS A 642 25.33 23.63 -41.01
C HIS A 642 24.69 24.03 -39.68
N THR A 643 24.22 25.28 -39.59
CA THR A 643 23.57 25.79 -38.36
C THR A 643 22.30 25.04 -37.95
N VAL A 644 21.68 24.30 -38.87
CA VAL A 644 20.48 23.48 -38.58
C VAL A 644 20.79 22.08 -38.05
N GLY A 645 22.07 21.71 -37.90
CA GLY A 645 22.49 20.35 -37.56
C GLY A 645 22.65 19.44 -38.78
N GLY A 646 23.12 18.22 -38.55
CA GLY A 646 23.35 17.25 -39.62
C GLY A 646 24.23 16.08 -39.19
N VAL A 647 24.75 15.35 -40.18
CA VAL A 647 25.71 14.26 -39.97
C VAL A 647 27.07 14.66 -40.52
N GLN A 648 28.14 14.46 -39.74
CA GLN A 648 29.51 14.75 -40.17
C GLN A 648 30.48 13.64 -39.78
N LYS A 649 31.43 13.38 -40.67
CA LYS A 649 32.60 12.53 -40.43
C LYS A 649 33.82 13.39 -40.10
N PHE A 650 34.47 13.09 -38.98
CA PHE A 650 35.77 13.63 -38.61
C PHE A 650 36.81 12.54 -38.72
N LYS A 651 37.88 12.83 -39.44
CA LYS A 651 39.08 11.98 -39.46
C LYS A 651 39.99 12.37 -38.30
N GLY A 652 40.87 11.48 -37.92
CA GLY A 652 41.80 11.74 -36.84
C GLY A 652 42.59 10.52 -36.45
N GLN A 653 43.09 10.55 -35.22
CA GLN A 653 43.83 9.47 -34.59
C GLN A 653 43.18 9.23 -33.22
N PHE A 654 42.52 8.08 -33.11
CA PHE A 654 41.68 7.71 -31.98
C PHE A 654 42.03 6.29 -31.51
N ALA A 655 41.97 6.03 -30.21
CA ALA A 655 42.24 4.71 -29.66
C ALA A 655 41.14 3.69 -30.01
N ASP A 656 41.50 2.42 -30.24
CA ASP A 656 40.53 1.33 -30.48
C ASP A 656 39.76 0.95 -29.20
N VAL A 657 38.74 1.74 -28.86
CA VAL A 657 37.89 1.54 -27.68
C VAL A 657 36.44 1.29 -28.09
N ASP A 658 35.66 0.69 -27.19
CA ASP A 658 34.21 0.59 -27.38
C ASP A 658 33.59 1.98 -27.56
N ALA A 659 32.79 2.14 -28.62
CA ALA A 659 32.12 3.38 -28.98
C ALA A 659 31.26 3.97 -27.84
N LYS A 660 30.77 3.16 -26.90
CA LYS A 660 30.01 3.62 -25.72
C LYS A 660 30.84 4.48 -24.76
N LEU A 661 32.16 4.35 -24.80
CA LEU A 661 33.08 5.15 -23.98
C LEU A 661 33.49 6.46 -24.66
N VAL A 662 33.12 6.65 -25.92
CA VAL A 662 33.45 7.84 -26.69
C VAL A 662 32.34 8.87 -26.49
N THR A 663 32.72 10.12 -26.25
CA THR A 663 31.75 11.22 -26.21
C THR A 663 32.23 12.38 -27.06
N VAL A 664 31.29 13.01 -27.77
CA VAL A 664 31.54 14.19 -28.60
C VAL A 664 30.58 15.27 -28.17
N HIS A 665 31.11 16.46 -27.91
CA HIS A 665 30.30 17.64 -27.62
C HIS A 665 30.70 18.76 -28.57
N ILE A 666 29.71 19.49 -29.09
CA ILE A 666 29.95 20.74 -29.81
C ILE A 666 29.29 21.86 -29.04
N ASN A 667 30.06 22.88 -28.69
CA ASN A 667 29.61 24.00 -27.85
C ASN A 667 28.98 23.54 -26.53
N GLY A 668 29.51 22.46 -25.94
CA GLY A 668 28.98 21.86 -24.71
C GLY A 668 27.71 21.02 -24.87
N VAL A 669 27.17 20.88 -26.09
CA VAL A 669 25.99 20.04 -26.37
C VAL A 669 26.44 18.67 -26.86
N PRO A 670 25.94 17.56 -26.29
CA PRO A 670 26.32 16.20 -26.71
C PRO A 670 25.86 15.91 -28.14
N CYS A 671 26.69 15.20 -28.89
CA CYS A 671 26.41 14.69 -30.23
C CYS A 671 26.21 13.18 -30.18
N ASP A 672 25.34 12.65 -31.05
CA ASP A 672 25.14 11.21 -31.16
C ASP A 672 26.24 10.60 -32.03
N ILE A 673 26.87 9.53 -31.55
CA ILE A 673 27.88 8.80 -32.33
C ILE A 673 27.18 7.78 -33.22
N ILE A 674 27.32 7.98 -34.53
CA ILE A 674 26.79 7.06 -35.55
C ILE A 674 27.78 5.92 -35.81
N LYS A 675 29.08 6.24 -35.88
CA LYS A 675 30.15 5.27 -36.14
C LYS A 675 31.47 5.72 -35.52
N TYR A 676 32.24 4.78 -35.00
CA TYR A 676 33.56 5.02 -34.43
C TYR A 676 34.57 3.96 -34.88
N GLN A 677 35.79 4.39 -35.24
CA GLN A 677 36.95 3.61 -35.64
C GLN A 677 38.24 4.38 -35.27
N GLU A 678 39.40 3.72 -35.26
CA GLU A 678 40.70 4.35 -34.90
C GLU A 678 41.06 5.61 -35.70
N SER A 679 40.49 5.80 -36.89
CA SER A 679 40.79 6.96 -37.74
C SER A 679 39.56 7.79 -38.14
N LEU A 680 38.38 7.48 -37.58
CA LEU A 680 37.13 8.07 -38.02
C LEU A 680 36.08 8.07 -36.90
N VAL A 681 35.48 9.23 -36.66
CA VAL A 681 34.23 9.35 -35.90
C VAL A 681 33.17 10.01 -36.77
N GLU A 682 32.01 9.38 -36.88
CA GLU A 682 30.83 9.91 -37.55
C GLU A 682 29.79 10.26 -36.50
N ILE A 683 29.34 11.51 -36.51
CA ILE A 683 28.40 12.02 -35.52
C ILE A 683 27.17 12.64 -36.18
N SER A 684 26.04 12.56 -35.49
CA SER A 684 24.92 13.49 -35.66
C SER A 684 25.10 14.65 -34.71
N TYR A 685 25.16 15.87 -35.24
CA TYR A 685 25.37 17.09 -34.46
C TYR A 685 24.12 17.99 -34.44
N PRO A 686 23.85 18.67 -33.31
CA PRO A 686 22.65 19.48 -33.15
C PRO A 686 22.75 20.82 -33.89
N ALA A 687 21.59 21.47 -34.05
CA ALA A 687 21.50 22.85 -34.52
C ALA A 687 22.15 23.82 -33.51
N VAL A 688 22.73 24.91 -34.02
CA VAL A 688 23.38 25.96 -33.23
C VAL A 688 22.80 27.34 -33.56
N PRO A 689 22.93 28.35 -32.66
CA PRO A 689 22.20 29.62 -32.79
C PRO A 689 22.54 30.48 -34.00
N GLY A 690 23.71 30.31 -34.64
CA GLY A 690 24.12 31.10 -35.80
C GLY A 690 25.47 30.66 -36.37
N ALA A 691 25.85 31.20 -37.53
CA ALA A 691 27.16 30.91 -38.12
C ALA A 691 28.29 31.50 -37.27
N SER A 692 29.22 30.65 -36.85
CA SER A 692 30.37 31.00 -36.00
C SER A 692 31.36 29.82 -35.96
N HIS A 693 32.45 29.97 -35.22
CA HIS A 693 33.32 28.86 -34.84
C HIS A 693 32.94 28.38 -33.44
N TYR A 694 32.67 27.08 -33.30
CA TYR A 694 32.30 26.47 -32.03
C TYR A 694 33.34 25.43 -31.60
N PRO A 695 33.61 25.28 -30.29
CA PRO A 695 34.53 24.26 -29.81
C PRO A 695 33.89 22.89 -29.96
N ILE A 696 34.57 21.97 -30.64
CA ILE A 696 34.30 20.54 -30.62
C ILE A 696 35.24 19.89 -29.61
N ARG A 697 34.67 19.13 -28.67
CA ARG A 697 35.40 18.34 -27.67
C ARG A 697 35.11 16.87 -27.89
N LEU A 698 36.14 16.11 -28.23
CA LEU A 698 36.11 14.64 -28.31
C LEU A 698 36.83 14.07 -27.10
N VAL A 699 36.20 13.12 -26.41
CA VAL A 699 36.80 12.37 -25.30
C VAL A 699 36.79 10.89 -25.65
N VAL A 700 37.98 10.27 -25.61
CA VAL A 700 38.20 8.83 -25.87
C VAL A 700 39.09 8.31 -24.76
N GLY A 701 38.57 7.41 -23.91
CA GLY A 701 39.38 6.76 -22.87
C GLY A 701 40.14 7.75 -21.98
N GLY A 702 39.47 8.81 -21.51
CA GLY A 702 40.08 9.82 -20.64
C GLY A 702 41.02 10.83 -21.32
N LEU A 703 41.48 10.54 -22.53
CA LEU A 703 42.11 11.54 -23.40
C LEU A 703 41.04 12.45 -23.98
N ASN A 704 41.36 13.73 -24.11
CA ASN A 704 40.49 14.68 -24.77
C ASN A 704 41.25 15.51 -25.80
N VAL A 705 40.54 15.90 -26.86
CA VAL A 705 40.99 16.89 -27.83
C VAL A 705 39.89 17.93 -28.01
N GLU A 706 40.30 19.18 -28.05
CA GLU A 706 39.44 20.32 -28.34
C GLU A 706 39.96 21.03 -29.60
N ALA A 707 39.05 21.32 -30.53
CA ALA A 707 39.33 22.08 -31.74
C ALA A 707 38.17 23.04 -32.04
N MET A 708 38.36 23.99 -32.96
CA MET A 708 37.29 24.90 -33.40
C MET A 708 36.78 24.45 -34.75
N VAL A 709 35.46 24.22 -34.87
CA VAL A 709 34.81 23.85 -36.13
C VAL A 709 33.91 24.99 -36.63
N GLU A 710 33.98 25.29 -37.93
CA GLU A 710 33.19 26.35 -38.56
C GLU A 710 31.75 25.88 -38.82
N TYR A 711 30.78 26.73 -38.44
CA TYR A 711 29.38 26.59 -38.82
C TYR A 711 28.97 27.67 -39.81
N VAL A 712 28.30 27.27 -40.88
CA VAL A 712 27.75 28.13 -41.93
C VAL A 712 26.23 28.02 -42.00
N GLU A 713 25.57 29.12 -42.33
CA GLU A 713 24.13 29.09 -42.62
C GLU A 713 23.87 28.29 -43.90
N LEU A 714 22.76 27.53 -43.93
CA LEU A 714 22.33 26.90 -45.16
C LEU A 714 22.11 27.97 -46.24
N PRO A 715 22.63 27.80 -47.47
CA PRO A 715 22.37 28.73 -48.55
C PRO A 715 20.86 28.80 -48.80
N THR A 716 20.28 30.00 -48.63
CA THR A 716 18.87 30.28 -48.91
C THR A 716 18.62 30.23 -50.42
N GLN A 717 18.49 29.04 -50.99
CA GLN A 717 17.87 28.91 -52.31
C GLN A 717 16.37 29.16 -52.17
N ARG A 718 15.96 30.41 -52.45
CA ARG A 718 14.57 30.72 -52.80
C ARG A 718 14.25 29.97 -54.10
N PRO A 719 13.21 29.10 -54.18
CA PRO A 719 12.81 28.51 -55.44
C PRO A 719 12.41 29.62 -56.41
N LYS A 720 13.06 29.70 -57.58
CA LYS A 720 12.55 30.50 -58.69
C LYS A 720 11.29 29.81 -59.19
N PHE A 721 10.17 30.54 -59.14
CA PHE A 721 8.91 30.12 -59.74
C PHE A 721 9.06 30.17 -61.26
N ASP A 722 8.99 29.01 -61.93
CA ASP A 722 8.88 28.91 -63.40
C ASP A 722 7.39 28.93 -63.78
N PRO A 723 6.91 29.89 -64.59
CA PRO A 723 5.51 30.01 -64.97
C PRO A 723 5.01 28.93 -65.95
N LYS A 724 5.74 27.82 -66.16
CA LYS A 724 5.33 26.71 -67.04
C LYS A 724 4.71 25.49 -66.37
N ASP A 725 4.69 25.40 -65.04
CA ASP A 725 4.03 24.29 -64.37
C ASP A 725 2.57 24.63 -64.05
N GLY A 726 1.69 24.06 -64.89
CA GLY A 726 0.25 24.30 -64.89
C GLY A 726 -0.43 23.92 -63.58
N TRP A 727 -1.44 24.72 -63.23
CA TRP A 727 -2.43 24.39 -62.22
C TRP A 727 -3.17 23.09 -62.57
N MET A 728 -3.18 22.13 -61.65
CA MET A 728 -4.36 21.27 -61.44
C MET A 728 -4.60 21.01 -59.94
N PRO A 729 -5.86 20.80 -59.52
CA PRO A 729 -6.30 20.98 -58.15
C PRO A 729 -6.24 19.69 -57.31
N THR A 730 -5.80 19.86 -56.07
CA THR A 730 -6.25 19.21 -54.82
C THR A 730 -6.71 17.75 -54.89
N GLY A 731 -5.78 16.84 -54.63
CA GLY A 731 -6.04 15.52 -54.04
C GLY A 731 -5.23 15.38 -52.76
N SER A 732 -5.90 15.33 -51.60
CA SER A 732 -5.28 15.18 -50.28
C SER A 732 -5.31 13.73 -49.81
N SER A 733 -4.15 13.10 -49.68
CA SER A 733 -3.94 11.99 -48.75
C SER A 733 -2.47 11.93 -48.31
N SER A 734 -2.26 11.77 -47.00
CA SER A 734 -1.05 11.23 -46.31
C SER A 734 0.28 11.98 -46.52
N THR A 735 1.15 12.25 -45.54
CA THR A 735 1.32 11.84 -44.13
C THR A 735 2.52 12.63 -43.58
N LEU A 736 2.46 12.96 -42.28
CA LEU A 736 3.57 12.95 -41.30
C LEU A 736 4.76 13.91 -41.45
N LEU A 737 4.70 14.97 -40.62
CA LEU A 737 5.84 15.65 -40.01
C LEU A 737 6.31 14.88 -38.76
N PRO A 738 7.62 14.82 -38.47
CA PRO A 738 8.13 14.55 -37.13
C PRO A 738 8.42 15.86 -36.37
N SER A 739 8.01 15.89 -35.11
CA SER A 739 8.24 16.97 -34.14
C SER A 739 9.16 16.48 -33.02
N PHE A 740 10.18 17.28 -32.68
CA PHE A 740 10.79 17.37 -31.35
C PHE A 740 10.75 18.87 -30.97
N PHE A 741 10.28 19.31 -29.81
CA PHE A 741 10.82 19.03 -28.47
C PHE A 741 9.81 19.29 -27.33
N LEU A 742 10.17 18.77 -26.15
CA LEU A 742 9.66 19.00 -24.79
C LEU A 742 8.50 18.12 -24.30
N SER A 743 8.91 16.91 -23.94
CA SER A 743 8.39 16.13 -22.82
C SER A 743 8.55 16.87 -21.48
N PHE A 744 7.47 16.93 -20.69
CA PHE A 744 7.49 16.35 -19.34
C PHE A 744 6.07 16.19 -18.72
N ILE A 745 5.84 14.96 -18.23
CA ILE A 745 4.94 14.49 -17.14
C ILE A 745 3.53 13.94 -17.49
N ILE A 746 3.37 12.68 -17.01
CA ILE A 746 2.20 11.87 -16.62
C ILE A 746 1.64 10.85 -17.61
N ILE A 747 1.94 9.60 -17.26
CA ILE A 747 1.39 8.34 -17.74
C ILE A 747 -0.03 8.13 -17.21
N SER A 748 -0.98 7.93 -18.12
CA SER A 748 -2.15 7.05 -18.01
C SER A 748 -2.83 7.06 -19.38
N SER A 749 -3.39 6.03 -19.99
CA SER A 749 -3.63 4.63 -19.69
C SER A 749 -4.62 4.16 -20.77
N LEU A 750 -4.54 2.88 -21.16
CA LEU A 750 -5.58 2.09 -21.84
C LEU A 750 -5.96 2.46 -23.30
N LEU A 751 -5.71 1.54 -24.26
CA LEU A 751 -6.58 0.41 -24.67
C LEU A 751 -7.77 0.85 -25.53
N ILE A 752 -7.81 0.42 -26.80
CA ILE A 752 -8.83 -0.50 -27.36
C ILE A 752 -8.64 -0.64 -28.88
N ILE A 753 -8.30 -1.89 -29.28
CA ILE A 753 -8.91 -2.75 -30.31
C ILE A 753 -9.37 -2.10 -31.63
N GLN A 754 -8.78 -2.55 -32.75
CA GLN A 754 -9.46 -3.36 -33.78
C GLN A 754 -8.52 -3.61 -34.97
N SER A 755 -8.32 -4.88 -35.33
CA SER A 755 -8.37 -5.32 -36.75
C SER A 755 -8.18 -6.83 -36.89
N PHE A 756 -9.19 -7.45 -37.51
CA PHE A 756 -9.31 -8.82 -38.05
C PHE A 756 -9.68 -9.97 -37.10
#